data_AF-A0A921T4P5-F1
#
_entry.id   AF-A0A921T4P5-F1
#
_cell.length_a   1.000
_cell.length_b   1.000
_cell.length_c   1.000
_cell.angle_alpha   90.00
_cell.angle_beta   90.00
_cell.angle_gamma   90.00
#
_symmetry.space_group_name_H-M   'P 1'
#
loop_
_entity.id
_entity.type
_entity.pdbx_description
1 polymer ?
#
loop_
_entity_poly.entity_id
_entity_poly.type
_entity_poly.pdbx_seq_one_letter_code
_entity_poly.pdbx_strand_id
1 'polypeptide(L)'
;MKDWIAKVNNRIEQLFEKPWMAKVRISSAITWNLALLLLVMAILGGVFAFSVGAGYFASLVSKEPLRTEKEMRDLVFNYEETSEMYFADNIYIGNIRTDLDRRETSIDKVSPFVVNAVLATEDEYFREHEGIVPKALIRGVLQDVLNSANQTGGSTLTQQLVKNQILTNEVSYERKAKEILLAMRLEHFMTKEEILEAYLNVIPYGRNASGRNIAGIETAAQGVFGVSAADLTLEQAAFLSGIPQNPFTYTPFTNLGTVKSEDYLADGLARMKTVLNRMLETGYITKEEHKKAMAYDITQDFTKPTQRPEDVYPWLTYEIERRAKEVVANLLAEQDQIDPARLKEEENLRDKYLMLADREIRSKGYRIHSTVKKDMYDAMQKIAKDYQYYGQTYTQVVKDPQSGEDVEIQQPVQTGSILIENKTGRILSFVGGRDFEIEELNHATQAYRSNGSTMKPLLVYGPAIEYGKIGAGSPLVDVKFNLRGYQPGNYTSSYEAGLVPAREALAQSLNLSALRLYYSILDQRPASFLEKMGFSKITAEDRENLATGIGGLQYGTTIEENTNAFATFANGGQYVESYIIEKIEDPTGNIVYQHESAGTPVFSPETAYIMTDMMRDVFNNGTGLSAKQNLKFGYQFSGKTGTSEEYKDVWFVGYNPTVTLGVWMGYDQPRSLYTFNNTYMEPSKRINLLWARLMNGVYDTHPDWAAPKDGFVKPQNVVYASFCGMSGMAPSNACAQAGLVRSDLFNAKVFLPSKTDDSMASASVVMINGKYYTALPNTPAEFIKKSGGGLNPAFVKRMLGPLGGDPSRLVPKGSTLASGGAAVSFPVNGFAPAPPAVSMNGSTLSWSRSSSNDVVGYRVYNVSGGGQSLIASIPESGPYSMTVGAGGSYIVVAVNIEGMSSGASNTATSIPEPKEEVEEENKEEQPPTTEPTEPEKPEETTPPKTEPEKPAESTPPAES
;
A
#
# COMPACT_ATOMS: atom_id res chain seq x y z
N MET A 1 -34.40 82.93 80.06
CA MET A 1 -33.91 82.57 78.71
C MET A 1 -33.82 83.78 77.77
N LYS A 2 -34.92 84.50 77.48
CA LYS A 2 -34.88 85.71 76.61
C LYS A 2 -33.77 86.71 76.99
N ASP A 3 -33.65 87.11 78.25
CA ASP A 3 -32.59 88.02 78.74
C ASP A 3 -31.16 87.50 78.56
N TRP A 4 -30.97 86.18 78.56
CA TRP A 4 -29.66 85.56 78.33
C TRP A 4 -29.31 85.62 76.84
N ILE A 5 -30.26 85.30 75.96
CA ILE A 5 -30.12 85.48 74.51
C ILE A 5 -29.89 86.97 74.19
N ALA A 6 -30.62 87.89 74.83
CA ALA A 6 -30.41 89.33 74.67
C ALA A 6 -29.01 89.78 75.12
N LYS A 7 -28.51 89.32 76.28
CA LYS A 7 -27.13 89.62 76.73
C LYS A 7 -26.04 88.98 75.87
N VAL A 8 -26.31 87.81 75.27
CA VAL A 8 -25.40 87.17 74.31
C VAL A 8 -25.38 87.95 72.99
N ASN A 9 -26.55 88.26 72.41
CA ASN A 9 -26.65 89.07 71.19
C ASN A 9 -26.01 90.45 71.38
N ASN A 10 -26.29 91.16 72.47
CA ASN A 10 -25.72 92.50 72.70
C ASN A 10 -24.18 92.45 72.88
N ARG A 11 -23.63 91.38 73.49
CA ARG A 11 -22.16 91.15 73.50
C ARG A 11 -21.59 90.81 72.13
N ILE A 12 -22.34 90.11 71.29
CA ILE A 12 -21.96 89.77 69.91
C ILE A 12 -22.01 91.01 69.01
N GLU A 13 -23.01 91.87 69.17
CA GLU A 13 -23.14 93.18 68.49
C GLU A 13 -22.00 94.12 68.91
N GLN A 14 -21.72 94.26 70.22
CA GLN A 14 -20.56 95.02 70.73
C GLN A 14 -19.18 94.43 70.33
N LEU A 15 -19.14 93.18 69.84
CA LEU A 15 -17.95 92.62 69.19
C LEU A 15 -17.93 92.99 67.70
N PHE A 16 -19.06 92.90 66.99
CA PHE A 16 -19.18 93.24 65.57
C PHE A 16 -18.97 94.73 65.26
N GLU A 17 -19.28 95.64 66.18
CA GLU A 17 -19.01 97.09 66.01
C GLU A 17 -17.51 97.44 66.05
N LYS A 18 -16.63 96.55 66.51
CA LYS A 18 -15.19 96.85 66.60
C LYS A 18 -14.54 96.87 65.21
N PRO A 19 -13.73 97.89 64.86
CA PRO A 19 -13.22 98.07 63.49
C PRO A 19 -12.29 96.94 63.00
N TRP A 20 -11.73 96.14 63.90
CA TRP A 20 -10.97 94.93 63.53
C TRP A 20 -11.89 93.74 63.17
N MET A 21 -13.06 93.61 63.81
CA MET A 21 -14.06 92.58 63.46
C MET A 21 -14.71 92.87 62.10
N ALA A 22 -14.85 94.14 61.70
CA ALA A 22 -15.21 94.49 60.33
C ALA A 22 -14.20 93.94 59.31
N LYS A 23 -12.89 94.06 59.58
CA LYS A 23 -11.84 93.45 58.74
C LYS A 23 -11.91 91.92 58.77
N VAL A 24 -12.05 91.29 59.94
CA VAL A 24 -12.17 89.83 60.05
C VAL A 24 -13.38 89.29 59.28
N ARG A 25 -14.54 89.96 59.35
CA ARG A 25 -15.76 89.59 58.59
C ARG A 25 -15.58 89.75 57.09
N ILE A 26 -14.90 90.81 56.64
CA ILE A 26 -14.59 91.01 55.22
C ILE A 26 -13.60 89.95 54.74
N SER A 27 -12.51 89.69 55.49
CA SER A 27 -11.56 88.64 55.17
C SER A 27 -12.19 87.25 55.14
N SER A 28 -13.01 86.88 56.14
CA SER A 28 -13.65 85.56 56.15
C SER A 28 -14.72 85.40 55.06
N ALA A 29 -15.47 86.46 54.73
CA ALA A 29 -16.39 86.45 53.59
C ALA A 29 -15.64 86.36 52.25
N ILE A 30 -14.50 87.05 52.10
CA ILE A 30 -13.64 86.91 50.92
C ILE A 30 -13.06 85.50 50.83
N THR A 31 -12.53 84.93 51.92
CA THR A 31 -11.99 83.55 51.93
C THR A 31 -13.07 82.51 51.65
N TRP A 32 -14.29 82.69 52.19
CA TRP A 32 -15.43 81.81 51.93
C TRP A 32 -15.91 81.93 50.48
N ASN A 33 -15.99 83.14 49.92
CA ASN A 33 -16.34 83.34 48.52
C ASN A 33 -15.23 82.85 47.57
N LEU A 34 -13.96 82.93 47.95
CA LEU A 34 -12.85 82.26 47.23
C LEU A 34 -12.98 80.73 47.31
N ALA A 35 -13.31 80.17 48.48
CA ALA A 35 -13.52 78.73 48.64
C ALA A 35 -14.71 78.24 47.81
N LEU A 36 -15.81 79.00 47.75
CA LEU A 36 -16.95 78.73 46.87
C LEU A 36 -16.58 78.88 45.38
N LEU A 37 -15.80 79.89 45.00
CA LEU A 37 -15.31 80.05 43.63
C LEU A 37 -14.41 78.88 43.22
N LEU A 38 -13.48 78.48 44.08
CA LEU A 38 -12.59 77.34 43.88
C LEU A 38 -13.38 76.02 43.82
N LEU A 39 -14.40 75.85 44.67
CA LEU A 39 -15.30 74.70 44.63
C LEU A 39 -16.10 74.65 43.32
N VAL A 40 -16.66 75.78 42.86
CA VAL A 40 -17.40 75.85 41.59
C VAL A 40 -16.45 75.63 40.40
N MET A 41 -15.24 76.17 40.42
CA MET A 41 -14.24 75.88 39.38
C MET A 41 -13.76 74.42 39.41
N ALA A 42 -13.64 73.79 40.58
CA ALA A 42 -13.34 72.37 40.71
C ALA A 42 -14.49 71.48 40.20
N ILE A 43 -15.75 71.85 40.47
CA ILE A 43 -16.93 71.15 39.95
C ILE A 43 -17.03 71.31 38.43
N LEU A 44 -16.90 72.54 37.90
CA LEU A 44 -16.93 72.80 36.46
C LEU A 44 -15.76 72.12 35.73
N GLY A 45 -14.55 72.17 36.29
CA GLY A 45 -13.38 71.47 35.78
C GLY A 45 -13.54 69.95 35.81
N GLY A 46 -14.14 69.40 36.88
CA GLY A 46 -14.45 67.98 37.00
C GLY A 46 -15.51 67.52 35.99
N VAL A 47 -16.59 68.29 35.80
CA VAL A 47 -17.63 68.03 34.79
C VAL A 47 -17.05 68.13 33.37
N PHE A 48 -16.19 69.11 33.10
CA PHE A 48 -15.50 69.23 31.82
C PHE A 48 -14.56 68.04 31.56
N ALA A 49 -13.71 67.68 32.52
CA ALA A 49 -12.80 66.54 32.42
C ALA A 49 -13.55 65.22 32.24
N PHE A 50 -14.65 65.01 32.97
CA PHE A 50 -15.53 63.86 32.80
C PHE A 50 -16.19 63.84 31.41
N SER A 51 -16.68 64.98 30.92
CA SER A 51 -17.31 65.08 29.60
C SER A 51 -16.33 64.79 28.46
N VAL A 52 -15.10 65.30 28.56
CA VAL A 52 -14.03 65.02 27.60
C VAL A 52 -13.60 63.55 27.66
N GLY A 53 -13.41 63.00 28.87
CA GLY A 53 -13.06 61.59 29.07
C GLY A 53 -14.13 60.62 28.56
N ALA A 54 -15.41 60.88 28.84
CA ALA A 54 -16.54 60.10 28.36
C ALA A 54 -16.69 60.21 26.83
N GLY A 55 -16.53 61.41 26.26
CA GLY A 55 -16.55 61.62 24.81
C GLY A 55 -15.39 60.91 24.08
N TYR A 56 -14.20 60.88 24.69
CA TYR A 56 -13.05 60.14 24.17
C TYR A 56 -13.24 58.62 24.28
N PHE A 57 -13.73 58.12 25.42
CA PHE A 57 -14.07 56.70 25.57
C PHE A 57 -15.13 56.28 24.52
N ALA A 58 -16.18 57.09 24.35
CA ALA A 58 -17.23 56.86 23.37
C ALA A 58 -16.70 56.85 21.92
N SER A 59 -15.71 57.68 21.58
CA SER A 59 -15.11 57.67 20.23
C SER A 59 -14.27 56.41 19.99
N LEU A 60 -13.52 55.93 20.99
CA LEU A 60 -12.76 54.68 20.92
C LEU A 60 -13.65 53.44 20.73
N VAL A 61 -14.81 53.38 21.41
CA VAL A 61 -15.75 52.24 21.28
C VAL A 61 -16.82 52.43 20.21
N SER A 62 -16.83 53.57 19.49
CA SER A 62 -17.88 53.95 18.53
C SER A 62 -18.13 52.97 17.37
N LYS A 63 -17.14 52.12 17.06
CA LYS A 63 -17.18 51.10 16.01
C LYS A 63 -17.51 49.69 16.53
N GLU A 64 -17.61 49.51 17.84
CA GLU A 64 -17.78 48.20 18.45
C GLU A 64 -19.25 47.75 18.33
N PRO A 65 -19.55 46.59 17.71
CA PRO A 65 -20.93 46.16 17.50
C PRO A 65 -21.62 45.80 18.82
N LEU A 66 -22.90 46.17 18.94
CA LEU A 66 -23.77 45.86 20.08
C LEU A 66 -24.22 44.39 20.08
N ARG A 67 -23.27 43.46 20.24
CA ARG A 67 -23.50 42.01 20.32
C ARG A 67 -24.61 41.65 21.33
N THR A 68 -25.48 40.74 20.94
CA THR A 68 -26.52 40.14 21.77
C THR A 68 -25.93 39.25 22.87
N GLU A 69 -26.75 38.84 23.84
CA GLU A 69 -26.35 37.82 24.82
C GLU A 69 -25.83 36.54 24.14
N LYS A 70 -26.53 36.04 23.12
CA LYS A 70 -26.11 34.84 22.41
C LYS A 70 -24.73 35.03 21.78
N GLU A 71 -24.52 36.11 21.03
CA GLU A 71 -23.21 36.37 20.41
C GLU A 71 -22.08 36.55 21.43
N MET A 72 -22.36 37.11 22.62
CA MET A 72 -21.38 37.20 23.71
C MET A 72 -21.07 35.84 24.34
N ARG A 73 -22.07 34.95 24.48
CA ARG A 73 -21.90 33.58 24.97
C ARG A 73 -21.17 32.70 23.94
N ASP A 74 -21.60 32.72 22.68
CA ASP A 74 -20.99 31.99 21.57
C ASP A 74 -19.48 32.35 21.43
N LEU A 75 -19.10 33.63 21.64
CA LEU A 75 -17.70 34.11 21.61
C LEU A 75 -16.86 33.76 22.84
N VAL A 76 -17.44 33.18 23.89
CA VAL A 76 -16.75 32.88 25.17
C VAL A 76 -16.79 31.41 25.54
N PHE A 77 -17.81 30.66 25.09
CA PHE A 77 -17.96 29.22 25.29
C PHE A 77 -17.58 28.36 24.08
N ASN A 78 -17.32 28.93 22.90
CA ASN A 78 -16.70 28.19 21.80
C ASN A 78 -15.19 28.03 22.08
N TYR A 79 -14.85 27.19 23.05
CA TYR A 79 -13.47 26.80 23.30
C TYR A 79 -12.95 26.00 22.09
N GLU A 80 -11.73 26.30 21.66
CA GLU A 80 -11.01 25.41 20.74
C GLU A 80 -10.51 24.22 21.55
N GLU A 81 -11.06 23.02 21.32
CA GLU A 81 -10.63 21.77 21.95
C GLU A 81 -9.76 20.94 20.98
N THR A 82 -8.72 20.33 21.52
CA THR A 82 -7.73 19.58 20.74
C THR A 82 -8.23 18.17 20.44
N SER A 83 -8.26 17.79 19.16
CA SER A 83 -8.74 16.48 18.73
C SER A 83 -7.79 15.34 19.11
N GLU A 84 -8.36 14.22 19.54
CA GLU A 84 -7.68 13.00 19.99
C GLU A 84 -7.54 12.01 18.81
N MET A 85 -6.36 11.44 18.59
CA MET A 85 -6.13 10.41 17.56
C MET A 85 -6.03 9.01 18.18
N TYR A 86 -6.57 7.99 17.48
CA TYR A 86 -6.61 6.61 17.94
C TYR A 86 -6.20 5.62 16.84
N PHE A 87 -5.51 4.55 17.25
CA PHE A 87 -5.41 3.29 16.52
C PHE A 87 -6.80 2.61 16.45
N ALA A 88 -6.87 1.46 15.78
CA ALA A 88 -7.97 0.52 15.95
C ALA A 88 -8.17 0.14 17.43
N ASP A 89 -9.33 -0.45 17.73
CA ASP A 89 -9.72 -0.95 19.06
C ASP A 89 -9.74 0.15 20.15
N ASN A 90 -9.85 1.42 19.74
CA ASN A 90 -9.83 2.62 20.58
C ASN A 90 -8.52 2.82 21.38
N ILE A 91 -7.39 2.31 20.90
CA ILE A 91 -6.08 2.52 21.55
C ILE A 91 -5.56 3.91 21.20
N TYR A 92 -5.41 4.78 22.20
CA TYR A 92 -5.00 6.18 22.05
C TYR A 92 -3.58 6.32 21.44
N ILE A 93 -3.43 7.23 20.47
CA ILE A 93 -2.14 7.66 19.89
C ILE A 93 -1.67 8.94 20.60
N GLY A 94 -2.57 9.91 20.76
CA GLY A 94 -2.29 11.23 21.32
C GLY A 94 -3.04 12.36 20.62
N ASN A 95 -2.85 13.59 21.11
CA ASN A 95 -3.45 14.80 20.55
C ASN A 95 -2.89 15.15 19.16
N ILE A 96 -3.78 15.54 18.24
CA ILE A 96 -3.41 16.16 16.96
C ILE A 96 -2.47 17.36 17.20
N ARG A 97 -1.65 17.73 16.22
CA ARG A 97 -0.74 18.87 16.39
C ARG A 97 -1.54 20.19 16.42
N THR A 98 -1.30 21.03 17.42
CA THR A 98 -1.91 22.35 17.56
C THR A 98 -0.88 23.37 18.04
N ASP A 99 -1.12 24.65 17.76
CA ASP A 99 -0.29 25.74 18.32
C ASP A 99 -0.54 25.94 19.82
N LEU A 100 -1.72 25.52 20.29
CA LEU A 100 -2.21 25.57 21.66
C LEU A 100 -3.04 24.31 21.92
N ASP A 101 -2.68 23.55 22.94
CA ASP A 101 -3.41 22.36 23.40
C ASP A 101 -4.39 22.77 24.52
N ARG A 102 -5.65 22.30 24.44
CA ARG A 102 -6.74 22.59 25.38
C ARG A 102 -7.76 21.44 25.38
N ARG A 103 -8.26 21.12 26.57
CA ARG A 103 -9.41 20.27 26.89
C ARG A 103 -10.40 21.05 27.75
N GLU A 104 -11.70 20.92 27.51
CA GLU A 104 -12.73 21.57 28.33
C GLU A 104 -12.93 20.84 29.68
N THR A 105 -13.16 21.60 30.75
CA THR A 105 -13.70 21.08 32.01
C THR A 105 -14.74 22.02 32.63
N SER A 106 -15.70 21.46 33.34
CA SER A 106 -16.74 22.23 34.03
C SER A 106 -16.29 22.60 35.46
N ILE A 107 -16.79 23.72 35.99
CA ILE A 107 -16.32 24.32 37.25
C ILE A 107 -16.48 23.41 38.47
N ASP A 108 -17.45 22.49 38.45
CA ASP A 108 -17.65 21.45 39.48
C ASP A 108 -16.54 20.38 39.51
N LYS A 109 -15.75 20.28 38.43
CA LYS A 109 -14.60 19.37 38.28
C LYS A 109 -13.26 20.09 38.46
N VAL A 110 -13.26 21.28 39.06
CA VAL A 110 -12.03 22.02 39.39
C VAL A 110 -11.85 22.05 40.91
N SER A 111 -10.65 21.71 41.38
CA SER A 111 -10.28 21.75 42.80
C SER A 111 -10.59 23.13 43.40
N PRO A 112 -11.33 23.22 44.54
CA PRO A 112 -11.63 24.49 45.18
C PRO A 112 -10.38 25.32 45.55
N PHE A 113 -9.22 24.68 45.69
CA PHE A 113 -7.95 25.39 45.88
C PHE A 113 -7.57 26.25 44.67
N VAL A 114 -7.87 25.82 43.44
CA VAL A 114 -7.61 26.62 42.22
C VAL A 114 -8.54 27.84 42.19
N VAL A 115 -9.84 27.63 42.42
CA VAL A 115 -10.83 28.72 42.48
C VAL A 115 -10.39 29.77 43.51
N ASN A 116 -10.04 29.34 44.71
CA ASN A 116 -9.57 30.23 45.77
C ASN A 116 -8.23 30.91 45.43
N ALA A 117 -7.29 30.21 44.77
CA ALA A 117 -5.98 30.74 44.40
C ALA A 117 -6.07 31.81 43.29
N VAL A 118 -6.89 31.57 42.26
CA VAL A 118 -7.18 32.52 41.19
C VAL A 118 -7.87 33.76 41.75
N LEU A 119 -8.92 33.59 42.57
CA LEU A 119 -9.61 34.72 43.21
C LEU A 119 -8.68 35.51 44.14
N ALA A 120 -7.84 34.87 44.96
CA ALA A 120 -6.92 35.57 45.85
C ALA A 120 -5.86 36.42 45.11
N THR A 121 -5.45 35.99 43.92
CA THR A 121 -4.24 36.52 43.25
C THR A 121 -4.56 37.42 42.06
N GLU A 122 -5.55 37.07 41.25
CA GLU A 122 -5.92 37.82 40.04
C GLU A 122 -7.05 38.82 40.29
N ASP A 123 -8.05 38.49 41.14
CA ASP A 123 -9.22 39.35 41.35
C ASP A 123 -9.97 39.09 42.67
N GLU A 124 -9.45 39.69 43.76
CA GLU A 124 -9.98 39.54 45.13
C GLU A 124 -11.46 39.94 45.26
N TYR A 125 -11.90 40.90 44.44
CA TYR A 125 -13.25 41.47 44.48
C TYR A 125 -14.14 40.98 43.32
N PHE A 126 -13.75 39.89 42.65
CA PHE A 126 -14.48 39.34 41.51
C PHE A 126 -15.97 39.13 41.80
N ARG A 127 -16.34 38.66 43.00
CA ARG A 127 -17.73 38.42 43.39
C ARG A 127 -18.52 39.70 43.75
N GLU A 128 -17.88 40.88 43.78
CA GLU A 128 -18.49 42.15 44.16
C GLU A 128 -18.69 43.15 43.01
N HIS A 129 -17.85 43.10 41.96
CA HIS A 129 -17.82 44.13 40.91
C HIS A 129 -18.71 43.81 39.69
N GLU A 130 -18.97 44.81 38.86
CA GLU A 130 -19.66 44.70 37.55
C GLU A 130 -18.66 44.96 36.40
N GLY A 131 -17.94 43.92 35.98
CA GLY A 131 -16.95 43.87 34.89
C GLY A 131 -15.63 44.58 35.16
N ILE A 132 -15.64 45.67 35.93
CA ILE A 132 -14.47 46.51 36.25
C ILE A 132 -14.46 46.95 37.71
N VAL A 133 -13.28 47.27 38.24
CA VAL A 133 -13.10 47.93 39.55
C VAL A 133 -12.78 49.42 39.33
N PRO A 134 -13.73 50.37 39.46
CA PRO A 134 -13.50 51.77 39.10
C PRO A 134 -12.40 52.45 39.92
N LYS A 135 -12.25 52.06 41.19
CA LYS A 135 -11.17 52.51 42.09
C LYS A 135 -9.77 52.05 41.64
N ALA A 136 -9.67 50.96 40.89
CA ALA A 136 -8.42 50.49 40.30
C ALA A 136 -8.15 51.20 38.97
N LEU A 137 -9.17 51.36 38.12
CA LEU A 137 -9.07 52.08 36.84
C LEU A 137 -8.58 53.54 37.04
N ILE A 138 -9.22 54.29 37.94
CA ILE A 138 -8.84 55.68 38.24
C ILE A 138 -7.43 55.76 38.84
N ARG A 139 -7.05 54.78 39.68
CA ARG A 139 -5.70 54.69 40.26
C ARG A 139 -4.64 54.42 39.19
N GLY A 140 -4.91 53.51 38.24
CA GLY A 140 -4.02 53.21 37.12
C GLY A 140 -3.76 54.44 36.25
N VAL A 141 -4.83 55.13 35.82
CA VAL A 141 -4.71 56.39 35.06
C VAL A 141 -3.91 57.45 35.83
N LEU A 142 -4.11 57.56 37.15
CA LEU A 142 -3.35 58.51 37.98
C LEU A 142 -1.87 58.08 38.16
N GLN A 143 -1.58 56.78 38.29
CA GLN A 143 -0.20 56.26 38.35
C GLN A 143 0.55 56.51 37.04
N ASP A 144 -0.12 56.33 35.90
CA ASP A 144 0.43 56.54 34.56
C ASP A 144 0.72 58.03 34.29
N VAL A 145 -0.24 58.91 34.56
CA VAL A 145 -0.08 60.39 34.46
C VAL A 145 1.00 60.94 35.40
N LEU A 146 1.28 60.26 36.53
CA LEU A 146 2.33 60.64 37.49
C LEU A 146 3.68 59.93 37.24
N ASN A 147 3.84 59.16 36.16
CA ASN A 147 5.04 58.35 35.88
C ASN A 147 5.48 57.49 37.08
N SER A 148 4.53 56.83 37.75
CA SER A 148 4.81 56.04 38.95
C SER A 148 5.57 54.76 38.60
N ALA A 149 6.74 54.55 39.23
CA ALA A 149 7.58 53.38 39.00
C ALA A 149 6.91 52.04 39.38
N ASN A 150 5.87 52.06 40.21
CA ASN A 150 5.10 50.88 40.62
C ASN A 150 3.65 50.99 40.09
N GLN A 151 3.45 50.69 38.81
CA GLN A 151 2.10 50.55 38.26
C GLN A 151 1.43 49.28 38.80
N THR A 152 0.28 49.41 39.47
CA THR A 152 -0.47 48.26 39.97
C THR A 152 -1.47 47.77 38.93
N GLY A 153 -1.29 46.54 38.44
CA GLY A 153 -2.20 45.91 37.48
C GLY A 153 -3.62 45.78 38.04
N GLY A 154 -4.54 46.60 37.53
CA GLY A 154 -5.93 46.67 38.00
C GLY A 154 -6.93 46.21 36.95
N SER A 155 -6.72 45.03 36.36
CA SER A 155 -7.64 44.43 35.37
C SER A 155 -8.29 43.17 35.93
N THR A 156 -9.61 43.07 35.79
CA THR A 156 -10.44 41.98 36.36
C THR A 156 -10.28 40.66 35.60
N LEU A 157 -10.69 39.54 36.19
CA LEU A 157 -10.78 38.23 35.49
C LEU A 157 -11.60 38.35 34.20
N THR A 158 -12.72 39.07 34.25
CA THR A 158 -13.61 39.32 33.11
C THR A 158 -12.91 40.12 32.00
N GLN A 159 -12.11 41.12 32.36
CA GLN A 159 -11.26 41.85 31.40
C GLN A 159 -10.17 40.95 30.79
N GLN A 160 -9.59 40.04 31.57
CA GLN A 160 -8.63 39.06 31.06
C GLN A 160 -9.30 38.05 30.11
N LEU A 161 -10.50 37.57 30.40
CA LEU A 161 -11.26 36.68 29.52
C LEU A 161 -11.58 37.35 28.17
N VAL A 162 -12.13 38.58 28.22
CA VAL A 162 -12.42 39.40 27.02
C VAL A 162 -11.17 39.66 26.17
N LYS A 163 -10.02 39.92 26.81
CA LYS A 163 -8.72 40.08 26.14
C LYS A 163 -8.28 38.82 25.38
N ASN A 164 -8.56 37.62 25.91
CA ASN A 164 -8.08 36.35 25.34
C ASN A 164 -9.07 35.65 24.38
N GLN A 165 -10.34 36.09 24.29
CA GLN A 165 -11.33 35.51 23.35
C GLN A 165 -11.92 36.50 22.34
N ILE A 166 -12.23 37.73 22.76
CA ILE A 166 -13.03 38.66 21.93
C ILE A 166 -12.14 39.68 21.19
N LEU A 167 -10.93 39.94 21.69
CA LEU A 167 -10.05 41.01 21.22
C LEU A 167 -8.72 40.47 20.69
N THR A 168 -8.09 41.25 19.81
CA THR A 168 -6.75 40.99 19.27
C THR A 168 -5.66 41.33 20.30
N ASN A 169 -4.47 40.74 20.17
CA ASN A 169 -3.31 40.97 21.06
C ASN A 169 -2.60 42.33 20.88
N GLU A 170 -3.23 43.33 20.25
CA GLU A 170 -2.63 44.66 20.08
C GLU A 170 -2.51 45.43 21.41
N VAL A 171 -1.58 46.38 21.51
CA VAL A 171 -1.47 47.26 22.69
C VAL A 171 -1.92 48.67 22.31
N SER A 172 -3.23 48.92 22.41
CA SER A 172 -3.84 50.22 22.07
C SER A 172 -4.85 50.68 23.13
N TYR A 173 -5.02 52.00 23.25
CA TYR A 173 -6.08 52.60 24.07
C TYR A 173 -7.48 52.22 23.55
N GLU A 174 -7.63 52.04 22.23
CA GLU A 174 -8.89 51.59 21.61
C GLU A 174 -9.27 50.19 22.10
N ARG A 175 -8.32 49.25 22.09
CA ARG A 175 -8.53 47.90 22.64
C ARG A 175 -8.85 47.95 24.13
N LYS A 176 -8.13 48.75 24.94
CA LYS A 176 -8.41 48.82 26.39
C LYS A 176 -9.79 49.42 26.70
N ALA A 177 -10.27 50.37 25.90
CA ALA A 177 -11.63 50.89 26.01
C ALA A 177 -12.69 49.84 25.63
N LYS A 178 -12.46 49.07 24.56
CA LYS A 178 -13.32 47.93 24.17
C LYS A 178 -13.31 46.83 25.23
N GLU A 179 -12.16 46.51 25.82
CA GLU A 179 -11.99 45.53 26.88
C GLU A 179 -12.84 45.88 28.12
N ILE A 180 -12.87 47.16 28.51
CA ILE A 180 -13.75 47.69 29.57
C ILE A 180 -15.23 47.52 29.20
N LEU A 181 -15.64 47.99 28.01
CA LEU A 181 -17.04 47.93 27.57
C LEU A 181 -17.55 46.49 27.48
N LEU A 182 -16.75 45.59 26.89
CA LEU A 182 -17.11 44.20 26.69
C LEU A 182 -17.08 43.40 28.00
N ALA A 183 -16.19 43.71 28.95
CA ALA A 183 -16.22 43.08 30.27
C ALA A 183 -17.49 43.45 31.04
N MET A 184 -17.87 44.73 31.07
CA MET A 184 -19.14 45.17 31.65
C MET A 184 -20.35 44.53 30.95
N ARG A 185 -20.28 44.35 29.62
CA ARG A 185 -21.34 43.70 28.84
C ARG A 185 -21.41 42.19 29.09
N LEU A 186 -20.29 41.53 29.34
CA LEU A 186 -20.25 40.08 29.62
C LEU A 186 -20.92 39.77 30.95
N GLU A 187 -20.62 40.52 32.02
CA GLU A 187 -21.26 40.32 33.33
C GLU A 187 -22.74 40.70 33.39
N HIS A 188 -23.21 41.49 32.43
CA HIS A 188 -24.63 41.77 32.28
C HIS A 188 -25.42 40.57 31.71
N PHE A 189 -24.74 39.62 31.05
CA PHE A 189 -25.34 38.47 30.38
C PHE A 189 -24.91 37.10 30.97
N MET A 190 -23.83 37.06 31.74
CA MET A 190 -23.26 35.83 32.31
C MET A 190 -23.00 35.98 33.80
N THR A 191 -23.28 34.90 34.54
CA THR A 191 -23.03 34.80 35.98
C THR A 191 -21.54 34.69 36.30
N LYS A 192 -21.18 34.90 37.57
CA LYS A 192 -19.79 34.82 38.04
C LYS A 192 -19.16 33.44 37.87
N GLU A 193 -19.93 32.36 38.06
CA GLU A 193 -19.40 31.01 37.88
C GLU A 193 -19.18 30.69 36.39
N GLU A 194 -20.11 31.09 35.51
CA GLU A 194 -19.96 30.96 34.05
C GLU A 194 -18.71 31.71 33.52
N ILE A 195 -18.43 32.90 34.04
CA ILE A 195 -17.25 33.69 33.68
C ILE A 195 -15.96 33.07 34.25
N LEU A 196 -16.02 32.50 35.45
CA LEU A 196 -14.87 31.83 36.07
C LEU A 196 -14.53 30.52 35.36
N GLU A 197 -15.53 29.72 34.99
CA GLU A 197 -15.39 28.51 34.16
C GLU A 197 -14.75 28.85 32.81
N ALA A 198 -15.28 29.87 32.12
CA ALA A 198 -14.71 30.32 30.86
C ALA A 198 -13.29 30.86 31.00
N TYR A 199 -12.98 31.63 32.05
CA TYR A 199 -11.60 32.06 32.34
C TYR A 199 -10.67 30.84 32.52
N LEU A 200 -11.08 29.87 33.32
CA LEU A 200 -10.28 28.68 33.63
C LEU A 200 -10.06 27.76 32.42
N ASN A 201 -10.99 27.68 31.47
CA ASN A 201 -10.82 26.97 30.20
C ASN A 201 -10.01 27.76 29.16
N VAL A 202 -10.13 29.09 29.14
CA VAL A 202 -9.48 29.94 28.11
C VAL A 202 -8.00 30.19 28.38
N ILE A 203 -7.62 30.44 29.64
CA ILE A 203 -6.36 31.09 29.98
C ILE A 203 -5.11 30.21 29.68
N PRO A 204 -4.02 30.76 29.11
CA PRO A 204 -2.81 29.99 28.82
C PRO A 204 -1.95 29.73 30.07
N TYR A 205 -1.49 28.48 30.21
CA TYR A 205 -0.61 28.00 31.28
C TYR A 205 0.82 27.67 30.79
N GLY A 206 1.22 28.24 29.65
CA GLY A 206 2.59 28.14 29.14
C GLY A 206 2.80 26.84 28.39
N ARG A 207 3.65 25.92 28.90
CA ARG A 207 3.97 24.63 28.27
C ARG A 207 3.73 23.43 29.17
N ASN A 208 3.50 22.28 28.54
CA ASN A 208 3.43 20.97 29.19
C ASN A 208 4.76 20.20 29.10
N ALA A 209 4.78 19.00 29.68
CA ALA A 209 5.89 18.04 29.58
C ALA A 209 6.15 17.49 28.16
N SER A 210 5.35 17.84 27.14
CA SER A 210 5.63 17.55 25.72
C SER A 210 6.17 18.76 24.96
N GLY A 211 6.43 19.89 25.65
CA GLY A 211 6.89 21.15 25.08
C GLY A 211 5.86 21.93 24.26
N ARG A 212 4.64 21.40 24.08
CA ARG A 212 3.52 22.09 23.42
C ARG A 212 3.00 23.20 24.32
N ASN A 213 2.47 24.28 23.72
CA ASN A 213 1.83 25.34 24.51
C ASN A 213 0.46 24.85 24.98
N ILE A 214 0.01 25.27 26.16
CA ILE A 214 -1.24 24.80 26.78
C ILE A 214 -2.12 25.93 27.30
N ALA A 215 -3.43 25.73 27.21
CA ALA A 215 -4.48 26.54 27.84
C ALA A 215 -5.55 25.64 28.46
N GLY A 216 -6.29 26.19 29.42
CA GLY A 216 -7.28 25.44 30.18
C GLY A 216 -6.69 24.75 31.41
N ILE A 217 -7.39 24.83 32.55
CA ILE A 217 -6.92 24.30 33.83
C ILE A 217 -6.77 22.77 33.82
N GLU A 218 -7.62 22.04 33.08
CA GLU A 218 -7.52 20.59 32.95
C GLU A 218 -6.25 20.18 32.19
N THR A 219 -5.99 20.79 31.04
CA THR A 219 -4.74 20.58 30.28
C THR A 219 -3.51 21.06 31.04
N ALA A 220 -3.64 22.06 31.91
CA ALA A 220 -2.58 22.48 32.82
C ALA A 220 -2.30 21.46 33.94
N ALA A 221 -3.35 20.90 34.58
CA ALA A 221 -3.22 19.86 35.59
C ALA A 221 -2.59 18.59 35.00
N GLN A 222 -3.11 18.11 33.87
CA GLN A 222 -2.62 16.92 33.18
C GLN A 222 -1.22 17.15 32.59
N GLY A 223 -1.00 18.29 31.94
CA GLY A 223 0.25 18.60 31.24
C GLY A 223 1.42 19.01 32.14
N VAL A 224 1.16 19.42 33.39
CA VAL A 224 2.21 19.79 34.37
C VAL A 224 2.41 18.75 35.45
N PHE A 225 1.34 18.19 36.01
CA PHE A 225 1.39 17.28 37.16
C PHE A 225 0.89 15.87 36.86
N GLY A 226 0.18 15.64 35.75
CA GLY A 226 -0.35 14.32 35.39
C GLY A 226 -1.63 13.94 36.15
N VAL A 227 -2.34 14.92 36.70
CA VAL A 227 -3.60 14.77 37.47
C VAL A 227 -4.74 15.54 36.81
N SER A 228 -5.99 15.27 37.17
CA SER A 228 -7.13 16.09 36.75
C SER A 228 -7.21 17.40 37.56
N ALA A 229 -7.86 18.44 37.03
CA ALA A 229 -8.04 19.70 37.75
C ALA A 229 -8.82 19.52 39.06
N ALA A 230 -9.65 18.49 39.17
CA ALA A 230 -10.39 18.11 40.38
C ALA A 230 -9.46 17.70 41.53
N ASP A 231 -8.36 17.03 41.22
CA ASP A 231 -7.46 16.38 42.19
C ASP A 231 -6.29 17.28 42.65
N LEU A 232 -6.15 18.49 42.07
CA LEU A 232 -5.06 19.42 42.36
C LEU A 232 -4.97 19.78 43.85
N THR A 233 -3.80 19.54 44.44
CA THR A 233 -3.51 19.94 45.83
C THR A 233 -3.44 21.47 45.99
N LEU A 234 -3.40 21.96 47.23
CA LEU A 234 -3.18 23.39 47.51
C LEU A 234 -1.88 23.90 46.86
N GLU A 235 -0.81 23.12 46.96
CA GLU A 235 0.52 23.45 46.42
C GLU A 235 0.50 23.52 44.87
N GLN A 236 -0.11 22.52 44.23
CA GLN A 236 -0.27 22.44 42.77
C GLN A 236 -1.20 23.54 42.23
N ALA A 237 -2.33 23.77 42.90
CA ALA A 237 -3.27 24.82 42.56
C ALA A 237 -2.66 26.22 42.69
N ALA A 238 -1.87 26.47 43.74
CA ALA A 238 -1.14 27.72 43.91
C ALA A 238 -0.04 27.91 42.85
N PHE A 239 0.59 26.83 42.39
CA PHE A 239 1.56 26.89 41.30
C PHE A 239 0.89 27.26 39.98
N LEU A 240 -0.13 26.51 39.54
CA LEU A 240 -0.82 26.78 38.27
C LEU A 240 -1.48 28.15 38.24
N SER A 241 -2.16 28.56 39.32
CA SER A 241 -2.82 29.88 39.41
C SER A 241 -1.82 31.04 39.38
N GLY A 242 -0.54 30.78 39.62
CA GLY A 242 0.54 31.74 39.44
C GLY A 242 0.89 32.02 37.97
N ILE A 243 0.76 31.01 37.10
CA ILE A 243 1.30 31.00 35.73
C ILE A 243 0.66 32.04 34.79
N PRO A 244 -0.68 32.26 34.75
CA PRO A 244 -1.34 33.18 33.82
C PRO A 244 -0.75 34.60 33.70
N GLN A 245 -0.15 35.13 34.76
CA GLN A 245 0.49 36.45 34.75
C GLN A 245 1.68 36.55 33.77
N ASN A 246 2.45 35.47 33.61
CA ASN A 246 3.51 35.36 32.61
C ASN A 246 3.75 33.88 32.25
N PRO A 247 2.96 33.32 31.30
CA PRO A 247 2.94 31.88 31.09
C PRO A 247 4.27 31.30 30.59
N PHE A 248 5.02 32.05 29.77
CA PHE A 248 6.30 31.61 29.22
C PHE A 248 7.43 31.58 30.26
N THR A 249 7.46 32.54 31.19
CA THR A 249 8.42 32.54 32.29
C THR A 249 8.06 31.52 33.37
N TYR A 250 6.80 31.46 33.81
CA TYR A 250 6.41 30.70 35.00
C TYR A 250 6.10 29.21 34.75
N THR A 251 5.83 28.77 33.51
CA THR A 251 5.75 27.33 33.18
C THR A 251 7.06 26.60 33.54
N PRO A 252 7.04 25.37 34.07
CA PRO A 252 8.26 24.66 34.44
C PRO A 252 9.01 24.03 33.27
N PHE A 253 8.44 23.98 32.05
CA PHE A 253 9.02 23.24 30.91
C PHE A 253 9.65 24.11 29.81
N THR A 254 10.59 23.52 29.08
CA THR A 254 11.16 24.04 27.84
C THR A 254 10.27 23.70 26.63
N ASN A 255 10.66 24.15 25.43
CA ASN A 255 10.04 23.71 24.16
C ASN A 255 10.35 22.24 23.78
N LEU A 256 11.17 21.54 24.57
CA LEU A 256 11.51 20.12 24.39
C LEU A 256 10.87 19.24 25.47
N GLY A 257 9.93 19.78 26.25
CA GLY A 257 9.26 19.05 27.34
C GLY A 257 10.15 18.75 28.55
N THR A 258 11.42 19.16 28.54
CA THR A 258 12.31 19.05 29.70
C THR A 258 12.00 20.12 30.74
N VAL A 259 12.17 19.79 32.03
CA VAL A 259 12.07 20.78 33.12
C VAL A 259 13.22 21.81 32.98
N LYS A 260 12.91 23.08 33.22
CA LYS A 260 13.87 24.19 33.24
C LYS A 260 14.95 23.99 34.31
N SER A 261 16.13 24.57 34.10
CA SER A 261 17.15 24.65 35.16
C SER A 261 16.70 25.57 36.30
N GLU A 262 17.28 25.39 37.48
CA GLU A 262 16.89 26.03 38.74
C GLU A 262 16.69 27.56 38.61
N ASP A 263 17.63 28.26 37.95
CA ASP A 263 17.56 29.71 37.72
C ASP A 263 16.28 30.16 36.98
N TYR A 264 15.86 29.43 35.94
CA TYR A 264 14.67 29.75 35.13
C TYR A 264 13.37 29.20 35.73
N LEU A 265 13.47 28.31 36.73
CA LEU A 265 12.33 27.76 37.47
C LEU A 265 12.02 28.61 38.71
N ALA A 266 13.02 29.27 39.30
CA ALA A 266 12.92 30.10 40.49
C ALA A 266 11.82 31.17 40.40
N ASP A 267 11.62 31.79 39.23
CA ASP A 267 10.56 32.77 38.97
C ASP A 267 9.15 32.18 39.20
N GLY A 268 8.88 30.99 38.67
CA GLY A 268 7.60 30.30 38.86
C GLY A 268 7.38 29.88 40.32
N LEU A 269 8.45 29.41 40.98
CA LEU A 269 8.42 29.06 42.41
C LEU A 269 8.21 30.28 43.32
N ALA A 270 8.75 31.44 42.97
CA ALA A 270 8.52 32.70 43.67
C ALA A 270 7.08 33.21 43.46
N ARG A 271 6.53 33.04 42.25
CA ARG A 271 5.13 33.35 41.95
C ARG A 271 4.16 32.43 42.70
N MET A 272 4.42 31.12 42.80
CA MET A 272 3.65 30.20 43.65
C MET A 272 3.62 30.65 45.13
N LYS A 273 4.77 31.03 45.69
CA LYS A 273 4.87 31.53 47.07
C LYS A 273 4.11 32.85 47.25
N THR A 274 4.02 33.66 46.19
CA THR A 274 3.18 34.88 46.17
C THR A 274 1.69 34.52 46.21
N VAL A 275 1.24 33.54 45.43
CA VAL A 275 -0.15 33.03 45.45
C VAL A 275 -0.52 32.50 46.85
N LEU A 276 0.33 31.68 47.46
CA LEU A 276 0.11 31.17 48.82
C LEU A 276 -0.03 32.29 49.86
N ASN A 277 0.82 33.33 49.80
CA ASN A 277 0.69 34.51 50.66
C ASN A 277 -0.65 35.22 50.46
N ARG A 278 -1.08 35.41 49.19
CA ARG A 278 -2.37 36.04 48.85
C ARG A 278 -3.56 35.23 49.37
N MET A 279 -3.54 33.90 49.27
CA MET A 279 -4.57 33.02 49.82
C MET A 279 -4.65 33.11 51.36
N LEU A 280 -3.53 33.33 52.05
CA LEU A 280 -3.50 33.55 53.50
C LEU A 280 -4.02 34.96 53.87
N GLU A 281 -3.63 36.00 53.13
CA GLU A 281 -4.09 37.39 53.34
C GLU A 281 -5.62 37.51 53.20
N THR A 282 -6.18 36.83 52.21
CA THR A 282 -7.62 36.80 51.91
C THR A 282 -8.41 35.77 52.73
N GLY A 283 -7.72 34.92 53.51
CA GLY A 283 -8.34 33.97 54.44
C GLY A 283 -8.84 32.66 53.83
N TYR A 284 -8.52 32.36 52.57
CA TYR A 284 -8.89 31.08 51.93
C TYR A 284 -8.10 29.87 52.46
N ILE A 285 -6.97 30.07 53.14
CA ILE A 285 -6.18 29.01 53.80
C ILE A 285 -5.76 29.41 55.21
N THR A 286 -5.56 28.42 56.08
CA THR A 286 -5.04 28.62 57.43
C THR A 286 -3.52 28.82 57.44
N LYS A 287 -3.00 29.31 58.59
CA LYS A 287 -1.55 29.50 58.80
C LYS A 287 -0.74 28.20 58.76
N GLU A 288 -1.32 27.07 59.16
CA GLU A 288 -0.60 25.78 59.13
C GLU A 288 -0.60 25.17 57.72
N GLU A 289 -1.69 25.34 56.95
CA GLU A 289 -1.72 24.97 55.52
C GLU A 289 -0.73 25.81 54.70
N HIS A 290 -0.74 27.14 54.90
CA HIS A 290 0.25 28.06 54.30
C HIS A 290 1.68 27.64 54.62
N LYS A 291 1.98 27.39 55.90
CA LYS A 291 3.31 26.97 56.37
C LYS A 291 3.74 25.61 55.82
N LYS A 292 2.80 24.66 55.64
CA LYS A 292 3.05 23.38 54.97
C LYS A 292 3.37 23.61 53.48
N ALA A 293 2.51 24.31 52.77
CA ALA A 293 2.64 24.57 51.33
C ALA A 293 3.91 25.36 50.98
N MET A 294 4.27 26.36 51.79
CA MET A 294 5.49 27.16 51.65
C MET A 294 6.79 26.35 51.86
N ALA A 295 6.70 25.19 52.51
CA ALA A 295 7.82 24.26 52.75
C ALA A 295 7.78 23.02 51.82
N TYR A 296 6.80 22.92 50.93
CA TYR A 296 6.68 21.83 49.98
C TYR A 296 7.56 22.05 48.75
N ASP A 297 8.23 21.00 48.31
CA ASP A 297 8.95 20.99 47.03
C ASP A 297 8.00 20.54 45.91
N ILE A 298 7.40 21.51 45.23
CA ILE A 298 6.48 21.26 44.11
C ILE A 298 7.18 20.63 42.88
N THR A 299 8.52 20.62 42.83
CA THR A 299 9.25 20.10 41.67
C THR A 299 9.23 18.57 41.59
N GLN A 300 8.97 17.89 42.71
CA GLN A 300 8.80 16.43 42.76
C GLN A 300 7.50 15.96 42.06
N ASP A 301 6.52 16.86 41.93
CA ASP A 301 5.21 16.56 41.32
C ASP A 301 5.23 16.72 39.80
N PHE A 302 6.23 17.40 39.23
CA PHE A 302 6.28 17.66 37.79
C PHE A 302 6.34 16.36 36.98
N THR A 303 5.41 16.23 36.04
CA THR A 303 5.35 15.08 35.14
C THR A 303 6.61 15.02 34.26
N LYS A 304 7.08 13.79 34.03
CA LYS A 304 8.28 13.49 33.24
C LYS A 304 8.06 13.86 31.76
N PRO A 305 9.13 14.19 31.01
CA PRO A 305 9.00 14.52 29.59
C PRO A 305 8.23 13.45 28.80
N THR A 306 7.18 13.86 28.10
CA THR A 306 6.29 12.99 27.32
C THR A 306 6.56 13.17 25.83
N GLN A 307 6.75 12.07 25.11
CA GLN A 307 6.91 12.08 23.65
C GLN A 307 5.60 12.47 22.96
N ARG A 308 5.67 13.18 21.84
CA ARG A 308 4.51 13.60 21.04
C ARG A 308 4.16 12.50 20.02
N PRO A 309 2.91 12.43 19.51
CA PRO A 309 2.54 11.51 18.43
C PRO A 309 3.47 11.56 17.22
N GLU A 310 3.87 12.78 16.83
CA GLU A 310 4.83 13.02 15.75
C GLU A 310 6.26 12.53 16.03
N ASP A 311 6.63 12.25 17.30
CA ASP A 311 7.95 11.69 17.67
C ASP A 311 7.94 10.15 17.70
N VAL A 312 6.83 9.53 18.09
CA VAL A 312 6.70 8.07 18.26
C VAL A 312 6.17 7.40 16.99
N TYR A 313 5.21 8.06 16.35
CA TYR A 313 4.42 7.54 15.23
C TYR A 313 4.33 8.56 14.07
N PRO A 314 5.46 9.09 13.55
CA PRO A 314 5.46 10.20 12.58
C PRO A 314 4.61 9.94 11.34
N TRP A 315 4.93 8.91 10.53
CA TRP A 315 4.17 8.61 9.31
C TRP A 315 2.68 8.36 9.57
N LEU A 316 2.32 7.67 10.67
CA LEU A 316 0.93 7.40 11.02
C LEU A 316 0.19 8.68 11.45
N THR A 317 0.83 9.51 12.27
CA THR A 317 0.29 10.81 12.69
C THR A 317 0.01 11.71 11.49
N TYR A 318 0.97 11.84 10.57
CA TYR A 318 0.80 12.65 9.36
C TYR A 318 -0.23 12.06 8.38
N GLU A 319 -0.32 10.75 8.25
CA GLU A 319 -1.29 10.09 7.35
C GLU A 319 -2.72 10.12 7.93
N ILE A 320 -2.89 10.01 9.25
CA ILE A 320 -4.18 10.25 9.94
C ILE A 320 -4.58 11.72 9.79
N GLU A 321 -3.69 12.68 10.07
CA GLU A 321 -3.96 14.09 9.82
C GLU A 321 -4.40 14.33 8.37
N ARG A 322 -3.67 13.79 7.39
CA ARG A 322 -3.96 13.97 5.96
C ARG A 322 -5.35 13.46 5.59
N ARG A 323 -5.68 12.21 5.93
CA ARG A 323 -6.98 11.63 5.57
C ARG A 323 -8.14 12.18 6.40
N ALA A 324 -7.92 12.59 7.65
CA ALA A 324 -8.95 13.26 8.45
C ALA A 324 -9.36 14.60 7.83
N LYS A 325 -8.42 15.38 7.28
CA LYS A 325 -8.72 16.60 6.52
C LYS A 325 -9.52 16.30 5.26
N GLU A 326 -9.16 15.25 4.53
CA GLU A 326 -9.87 14.84 3.31
C GLU A 326 -11.31 14.38 3.61
N VAL A 327 -11.53 13.63 4.70
CA VAL A 327 -12.87 13.25 5.18
C VAL A 327 -13.69 14.48 5.61
N VAL A 328 -13.14 15.33 6.49
CA VAL A 328 -13.87 16.50 7.01
C VAL A 328 -14.10 17.57 5.92
N ALA A 329 -13.21 17.69 4.94
CA ALA A 329 -13.42 18.56 3.77
C ALA A 329 -14.64 18.12 2.94
N ASN A 330 -14.85 16.79 2.77
CA ASN A 330 -16.05 16.27 2.12
C ASN A 330 -17.31 16.56 2.94
N LEU A 331 -17.29 16.30 4.26
CA LEU A 331 -18.41 16.58 5.16
C LEU A 331 -18.81 18.08 5.16
N LEU A 332 -17.82 18.97 5.16
CA LEU A 332 -18.06 20.42 5.11
C LEU A 332 -18.59 20.88 3.74
N ALA A 333 -18.18 20.23 2.64
CA ALA A 333 -18.78 20.47 1.34
C ALA A 333 -20.25 20.00 1.31
N GLU A 334 -20.57 18.82 1.84
CA GLU A 334 -21.95 18.32 1.93
C GLU A 334 -22.85 19.23 2.78
N GLN A 335 -22.35 19.74 3.91
CA GLN A 335 -23.04 20.73 4.74
C GLN A 335 -23.31 22.05 3.99
N ASP A 336 -22.34 22.52 3.20
CA ASP A 336 -22.48 23.68 2.29
C ASP A 336 -23.30 23.35 1.01
N GLN A 337 -23.87 22.14 0.89
CA GLN A 337 -24.64 21.65 -0.27
C GLN A 337 -23.83 21.57 -1.58
N ILE A 338 -22.53 21.28 -1.46
CA ILE A 338 -21.59 21.05 -2.55
C ILE A 338 -21.28 19.55 -2.64
N ASP A 339 -21.43 18.98 -3.84
CA ASP A 339 -21.02 17.61 -4.16
C ASP A 339 -19.49 17.41 -3.95
N PRO A 340 -19.06 16.50 -3.05
CA PRO A 340 -17.65 16.21 -2.81
C PRO A 340 -16.86 15.77 -4.05
N ALA A 341 -17.51 15.26 -5.10
CA ALA A 341 -16.84 14.96 -6.36
C ALA A 341 -16.15 16.19 -6.95
N ARG A 342 -16.73 17.40 -6.77
CA ARG A 342 -16.12 18.67 -7.21
C ARG A 342 -14.81 18.98 -6.49
N LEU A 343 -14.58 18.48 -5.28
CA LEU A 343 -13.29 18.63 -4.59
C LEU A 343 -12.17 17.80 -5.25
N LYS A 344 -12.50 16.84 -6.13
CA LYS A 344 -11.53 16.10 -6.94
C LYS A 344 -11.23 16.80 -8.29
N GLU A 345 -12.09 17.74 -8.71
CA GLU A 345 -12.00 18.44 -10.01
C GLU A 345 -11.56 19.91 -9.91
N GLU A 346 -11.93 20.61 -8.83
CA GLU A 346 -11.71 22.05 -8.65
C GLU A 346 -10.67 22.34 -7.55
N GLU A 347 -9.40 22.51 -7.93
CA GLU A 347 -8.25 22.75 -7.03
C GLU A 347 -8.49 23.88 -6.00
N ASN A 348 -8.95 25.05 -6.44
CA ASN A 348 -9.27 26.17 -5.53
C ASN A 348 -10.40 25.86 -4.53
N LEU A 349 -11.34 24.99 -4.89
CA LEU A 349 -12.45 24.58 -4.04
C LEU A 349 -11.98 23.55 -3.02
N ARG A 350 -11.22 22.55 -3.48
CA ARG A 350 -10.52 21.56 -2.65
C ARG A 350 -9.69 22.23 -1.56
N ASP A 351 -8.87 23.21 -1.93
CA ASP A 351 -7.98 23.87 -0.99
C ASP A 351 -8.74 24.78 0.01
N LYS A 352 -9.86 25.40 -0.41
CA LYS A 352 -10.80 26.06 0.53
C LYS A 352 -11.28 25.07 1.61
N TYR A 353 -11.80 23.91 1.22
CA TYR A 353 -12.35 22.96 2.19
C TYR A 353 -11.28 22.23 3.01
N LEU A 354 -10.08 21.98 2.46
CA LEU A 354 -8.96 21.47 3.25
C LEU A 354 -8.45 22.47 4.30
N MET A 355 -8.44 23.78 4.01
CA MET A 355 -8.12 24.80 5.02
C MET A 355 -9.19 24.92 6.11
N LEU A 356 -10.47 24.76 5.77
CA LEU A 356 -11.55 24.70 6.76
C LEU A 356 -11.44 23.44 7.63
N ALA A 357 -11.25 22.28 7.01
CA ALA A 357 -11.09 21.01 7.68
C ALA A 357 -9.86 20.97 8.59
N ASP A 358 -8.70 21.50 8.16
CA ASP A 358 -7.49 21.58 8.99
C ASP A 358 -7.70 22.41 10.26
N ARG A 359 -8.41 23.54 10.16
CA ARG A 359 -8.82 24.33 11.33
C ARG A 359 -9.75 23.52 12.23
N GLU A 360 -10.76 22.87 11.65
CA GLU A 360 -11.80 22.20 12.41
C GLU A 360 -11.26 20.99 13.18
N ILE A 361 -10.47 20.13 12.53
CA ILE A 361 -9.83 18.99 13.22
C ILE A 361 -8.78 19.42 14.25
N ARG A 362 -8.34 20.69 14.27
CA ARG A 362 -7.46 21.24 15.32
C ARG A 362 -8.20 21.94 16.46
N SER A 363 -9.52 22.16 16.36
CA SER A 363 -10.27 23.01 17.29
C SER A 363 -11.64 22.49 17.74
N LYS A 364 -12.13 21.35 17.22
CA LYS A 364 -13.43 20.77 17.59
C LYS A 364 -13.39 19.50 18.44
N GLY A 365 -12.23 19.17 19.04
CA GLY A 365 -12.12 18.06 20.00
C GLY A 365 -12.54 16.69 19.45
N TYR A 366 -12.42 16.48 18.13
CA TYR A 366 -12.86 15.24 17.49
C TYR A 366 -12.05 14.03 17.99
N ARG A 367 -12.68 12.86 18.11
CA ARG A 367 -11.98 11.58 18.26
C ARG A 367 -11.83 10.92 16.91
N ILE A 368 -10.61 10.91 16.38
CA ILE A 368 -10.28 10.41 15.04
C ILE A 368 -9.75 8.99 15.19
N HIS A 369 -10.57 8.00 14.89
CA HIS A 369 -10.21 6.58 15.00
C HIS A 369 -9.73 6.03 13.66
N SER A 370 -8.62 5.30 13.69
CA SER A 370 -8.06 4.65 12.52
C SER A 370 -8.31 3.14 12.46
N THR A 371 -8.11 2.54 11.30
CA THR A 371 -8.16 1.09 11.06
C THR A 371 -6.89 0.34 11.47
N VAL A 372 -5.83 1.07 11.82
CA VAL A 372 -4.47 0.53 11.99
C VAL A 372 -4.34 -0.22 13.33
N LYS A 373 -3.90 -1.47 13.28
CA LYS A 373 -3.61 -2.30 14.46
C LYS A 373 -2.23 -1.94 15.01
N LYS A 374 -2.18 -1.46 16.26
CA LYS A 374 -0.96 -0.94 16.90
C LYS A 374 0.18 -1.94 16.92
N ASP A 375 -0.10 -3.18 17.33
CA ASP A 375 0.88 -4.26 17.44
C ASP A 375 1.44 -4.67 16.06
N MET A 376 0.59 -4.76 15.04
CA MET A 376 1.02 -4.97 13.65
C MET A 376 1.91 -3.82 13.15
N TYR A 377 1.56 -2.58 13.47
CA TYR A 377 2.30 -1.39 13.07
C TYR A 377 3.69 -1.37 13.74
N ASP A 378 3.73 -1.49 15.08
CA ASP A 378 4.97 -1.59 15.86
C ASP A 378 5.88 -2.72 15.33
N ALA A 379 5.31 -3.90 15.02
CA ALA A 379 6.05 -5.04 14.50
C ALA A 379 6.60 -4.79 13.08
N MET A 380 5.77 -4.30 12.15
CA MET A 380 6.18 -4.05 10.76
C MET A 380 7.21 -2.92 10.65
N GLN A 381 7.05 -1.84 11.43
CA GLN A 381 8.02 -0.76 11.53
C GLN A 381 9.36 -1.26 12.08
N LYS A 382 9.37 -2.07 13.14
CA LYS A 382 10.59 -2.69 13.67
C LYS A 382 11.26 -3.60 12.66
N ILE A 383 10.49 -4.42 11.94
CA ILE A 383 11.01 -5.32 10.89
C ILE A 383 11.65 -4.52 9.74
N ALA A 384 11.07 -3.39 9.35
CA ALA A 384 11.63 -2.50 8.34
C ALA A 384 12.95 -1.86 8.81
N LYS A 385 13.00 -1.33 10.04
CA LYS A 385 14.20 -0.70 10.62
C LYS A 385 15.35 -1.69 10.83
N ASP A 386 15.05 -2.92 11.25
CA ASP A 386 16.03 -4.00 11.46
C ASP A 386 16.51 -4.69 10.16
N TYR A 387 15.95 -4.36 8.99
CA TYR A 387 16.25 -5.08 7.75
C TYR A 387 17.58 -4.64 7.13
N GLN A 388 18.59 -5.49 7.20
CA GLN A 388 19.96 -5.16 6.76
C GLN A 388 20.18 -5.31 5.24
N TYR A 389 19.35 -6.09 4.54
CA TYR A 389 19.59 -6.45 3.12
C TYR A 389 18.91 -5.49 2.12
N TYR A 390 18.82 -4.20 2.42
CA TYR A 390 18.23 -3.24 1.46
C TYR A 390 19.09 -3.09 0.20
N GLY A 391 20.39 -2.83 0.35
CA GLY A 391 21.32 -2.64 -0.76
C GLY A 391 22.40 -1.61 -0.45
N GLN A 392 23.03 -1.08 -1.49
CA GLN A 392 24.03 -0.03 -1.38
C GLN A 392 23.39 1.30 -0.98
N THR A 393 23.99 2.02 -0.03
CA THR A 393 23.76 3.46 0.13
C THR A 393 24.70 4.22 -0.80
N TYR A 394 24.18 5.22 -1.52
CA TYR A 394 24.97 6.16 -2.29
C TYR A 394 25.13 7.49 -1.55
N THR A 395 26.16 8.25 -1.89
CA THR A 395 26.26 9.67 -1.49
C THR A 395 25.90 10.55 -2.69
N GLN A 396 25.21 11.66 -2.43
CA GLN A 396 25.02 12.76 -3.38
C GLN A 396 25.55 14.04 -2.73
N VAL A 397 26.29 14.85 -3.50
CA VAL A 397 26.67 16.20 -3.09
C VAL A 397 25.54 17.14 -3.50
N VAL A 398 25.00 17.89 -2.54
CA VAL A 398 24.03 18.97 -2.76
C VAL A 398 24.56 20.27 -2.20
N LYS A 399 24.08 21.41 -2.69
CA LYS A 399 24.38 22.70 -2.07
C LYS A 399 23.38 22.98 -0.95
N ASP A 400 23.89 23.33 0.23
CA ASP A 400 23.06 23.79 1.33
C ASP A 400 22.36 25.12 0.94
N PRO A 401 21.02 25.24 1.08
CA PRO A 401 20.30 26.45 0.68
C PRO A 401 20.60 27.71 1.52
N GLN A 402 21.23 27.58 2.69
CA GLN A 402 21.53 28.68 3.61
C GLN A 402 23.01 29.10 3.56
N SER A 403 23.95 28.15 3.52
CA SER A 403 25.40 28.44 3.44
C SER A 403 25.95 28.47 2.02
N GLY A 404 25.32 27.76 1.07
CA GLY A 404 25.80 27.57 -0.29
C GLY A 404 26.99 26.61 -0.42
N GLU A 405 27.43 25.99 0.68
CA GLU A 405 28.50 25.00 0.71
C GLU A 405 28.04 23.63 0.18
N ASP A 406 29.00 22.79 -0.23
CA ASP A 406 28.76 21.45 -0.75
C ASP A 406 28.64 20.45 0.41
N VAL A 407 27.46 19.84 0.58
CA VAL A 407 27.12 18.90 1.66
C VAL A 407 26.88 17.50 1.07
N GLU A 408 27.48 16.48 1.67
CA GLU A 408 27.23 15.08 1.33
C GLU A 408 25.97 14.55 2.03
N ILE A 409 24.89 14.37 1.27
CA ILE A 409 23.69 13.65 1.74
C ILE A 409 23.76 12.17 1.37
N GLN A 410 23.27 11.32 2.27
CA GLN A 410 23.11 9.89 2.00
C GLN A 410 21.83 9.65 1.19
N GLN A 411 21.90 8.68 0.28
CA GLN A 411 20.82 8.23 -0.59
C GLN A 411 20.73 6.70 -0.49
N PRO A 412 20.11 6.19 0.60
CA PRO A 412 19.95 4.76 0.83
C PRO A 412 18.84 4.17 -0.05
N VAL A 413 18.85 2.84 -0.19
CA VAL A 413 17.66 2.12 -0.66
C VAL A 413 16.54 2.28 0.38
N GLN A 414 15.39 2.73 -0.08
CA GLN A 414 14.13 2.86 0.66
C GLN A 414 13.24 1.62 0.51
N THR A 415 12.14 1.61 1.25
CA THR A 415 11.07 0.63 1.17
C THR A 415 9.74 1.26 1.53
N GLY A 416 8.65 0.57 1.20
CA GLY A 416 7.36 0.80 1.85
C GLY A 416 6.50 -0.45 1.80
N SER A 417 5.42 -0.49 2.58
CA SER A 417 4.43 -1.58 2.51
C SER A 417 3.04 -1.14 2.92
N ILE A 418 2.02 -1.86 2.45
CA ILE A 418 0.60 -1.72 2.82
C ILE A 418 0.05 -3.11 3.12
N LEU A 419 -0.68 -3.25 4.23
CA LEU A 419 -1.45 -4.45 4.59
C LEU A 419 -2.94 -4.09 4.61
N ILE A 420 -3.73 -4.67 3.71
CA ILE A 420 -5.17 -4.43 3.56
C ILE A 420 -5.98 -5.66 3.97
N GLU A 421 -7.10 -5.46 4.68
CA GLU A 421 -8.16 -6.46 4.83
C GLU A 421 -9.02 -6.51 3.57
N ASN A 422 -9.03 -7.67 2.89
CA ASN A 422 -9.55 -7.77 1.52
C ASN A 422 -11.05 -7.46 1.38
N LYS A 423 -11.84 -7.75 2.42
CA LYS A 423 -13.30 -7.64 2.38
C LYS A 423 -13.82 -6.22 2.57
N THR A 424 -13.01 -5.35 3.18
CA THR A 424 -13.44 -4.05 3.73
C THR A 424 -12.61 -2.89 3.19
N GLY A 425 -11.38 -3.12 2.71
CA GLY A 425 -10.45 -2.06 2.34
C GLY A 425 -9.67 -1.45 3.52
N ARG A 426 -9.88 -1.93 4.76
CA ARG A 426 -9.14 -1.45 5.94
C ARG A 426 -7.64 -1.57 5.74
N ILE A 427 -6.90 -0.48 5.87
CA ILE A 427 -5.43 -0.52 6.00
C ILE A 427 -5.11 -0.88 7.45
N LEU A 428 -4.74 -2.14 7.66
CA LEU A 428 -4.48 -2.74 8.96
C LEU A 428 -3.11 -2.33 9.51
N SER A 429 -2.13 -2.13 8.62
CA SER A 429 -0.79 -1.67 8.93
C SER A 429 -0.10 -1.17 7.65
N PHE A 430 0.93 -0.34 7.79
CA PHE A 430 1.75 0.12 6.68
C PHE A 430 3.18 0.45 7.14
N VAL A 431 4.10 0.55 6.19
CA VAL A 431 5.48 1.05 6.41
C VAL A 431 5.74 2.18 5.43
N GLY A 432 5.99 3.39 5.95
CA GLY A 432 6.21 4.59 5.14
C GLY A 432 7.64 4.76 4.61
N GLY A 433 8.62 4.11 5.23
CA GLY A 433 10.03 4.20 4.89
C GLY A 433 10.87 3.25 5.73
N ARG A 434 12.20 3.27 5.57
CA ARG A 434 13.11 2.44 6.39
C ARG A 434 13.34 3.00 7.80
N ASP A 435 13.37 4.32 7.92
CA ASP A 435 13.53 5.09 9.15
C ASP A 435 13.11 6.55 8.89
N PHE A 436 12.35 7.17 9.79
CA PHE A 436 11.78 8.51 9.54
C PHE A 436 12.87 9.60 9.57
N GLU A 437 13.85 9.44 10.46
CA GLU A 437 15.04 10.29 10.60
C GLU A 437 15.97 10.29 9.36
N ILE A 438 15.66 9.47 8.34
CA ILE A 438 16.41 9.36 7.08
C ILE A 438 15.60 9.93 5.92
N GLU A 439 14.28 9.71 5.90
CA GLU A 439 13.37 10.19 4.86
C GLU A 439 11.94 10.24 5.42
N GLU A 440 11.30 11.40 5.32
CA GLU A 440 9.95 11.65 5.84
C GLU A 440 8.86 11.17 4.87
N LEU A 441 9.16 11.07 3.56
CA LEU A 441 8.22 10.69 2.52
C LEU A 441 7.53 9.35 2.81
N ASN A 442 6.19 9.37 2.89
CA ASN A 442 5.41 8.15 3.07
C ASN A 442 5.29 7.37 1.75
N HIS A 443 6.26 6.47 1.51
CA HIS A 443 6.32 5.63 0.32
C HIS A 443 5.09 4.74 0.11
N ALA A 444 4.38 4.40 1.19
CA ALA A 444 3.18 3.57 1.11
C ALA A 444 2.05 4.23 0.30
N THR A 445 1.85 5.54 0.48
CA THR A 445 0.66 6.26 0.01
C THR A 445 0.97 7.42 -0.95
N GLN A 446 2.22 7.90 -1.02
CA GLN A 446 2.59 9.13 -1.74
C GLN A 446 3.58 8.92 -2.90
N ALA A 447 4.41 7.86 -2.85
CA ALA A 447 5.43 7.62 -3.88
C ALA A 447 4.87 6.83 -5.07
N TYR A 448 4.75 7.48 -6.23
CA TYR A 448 4.36 6.84 -7.49
C TYR A 448 5.57 6.21 -8.18
N ARG A 449 5.49 4.91 -8.50
CA ARG A 449 6.61 4.08 -8.98
C ARG A 449 6.17 3.09 -10.05
N SER A 450 7.08 2.64 -10.93
CA SER A 450 6.75 1.59 -11.90
C SER A 450 6.57 0.26 -11.16
N ASN A 451 5.35 -0.30 -11.21
CA ASN A 451 5.02 -1.57 -10.57
C ASN A 451 5.53 -2.82 -11.34
N GLY A 452 6.10 -2.60 -12.53
CA GLY A 452 6.71 -3.62 -13.37
C GLY A 452 5.78 -4.83 -13.59
N SER A 453 6.35 -6.03 -13.49
CA SER A 453 5.62 -7.29 -13.67
C SER A 453 4.47 -7.58 -12.68
N THR A 454 4.19 -6.73 -11.67
CA THR A 454 2.92 -6.85 -10.90
C THR A 454 1.71 -6.37 -11.69
N MET A 455 1.90 -5.58 -12.74
CA MET A 455 0.83 -5.17 -13.66
C MET A 455 0.23 -6.34 -14.48
N LYS A 456 0.98 -7.44 -14.64
CA LYS A 456 0.58 -8.57 -15.50
C LYS A 456 -0.75 -9.22 -15.06
N PRO A 457 -0.95 -9.62 -13.79
CA PRO A 457 -2.27 -10.01 -13.28
C PRO A 457 -3.39 -9.01 -13.61
N LEU A 458 -3.15 -7.73 -13.32
CA LEU A 458 -4.17 -6.67 -13.31
C LEU A 458 -4.66 -6.27 -14.71
N LEU A 459 -3.73 -6.10 -15.65
CA LEU A 459 -3.99 -5.51 -16.97
C LEU A 459 -3.97 -6.55 -18.11
N VAL A 460 -3.34 -7.71 -17.90
CA VAL A 460 -3.12 -8.70 -18.97
C VAL A 460 -3.87 -10.01 -18.71
N TYR A 461 -3.51 -10.74 -17.65
CA TYR A 461 -3.99 -12.12 -17.47
C TYR A 461 -5.43 -12.15 -16.95
N GLY A 462 -5.79 -11.33 -15.95
CA GLY A 462 -7.17 -11.21 -15.46
C GLY A 462 -8.14 -10.79 -16.57
N PRO A 463 -7.90 -9.66 -17.25
CA PRO A 463 -8.71 -9.23 -18.39
C PRO A 463 -8.79 -10.27 -19.53
N ALA A 464 -7.72 -10.99 -19.85
CA ALA A 464 -7.76 -12.02 -20.89
C ALA A 464 -8.58 -13.27 -20.51
N ILE A 465 -8.71 -13.59 -19.22
CA ILE A 465 -9.59 -14.66 -18.71
C ILE A 465 -11.05 -14.17 -18.68
N GLU A 466 -11.30 -12.95 -18.22
CA GLU A 466 -12.64 -12.33 -18.22
C GLU A 466 -13.20 -12.20 -19.65
N TYR A 467 -12.36 -11.83 -20.62
CA TYR A 467 -12.68 -11.76 -22.05
C TYR A 467 -12.64 -13.13 -22.77
N GLY A 468 -12.50 -14.24 -22.03
CA GLY A 468 -12.59 -15.59 -22.57
C GLY A 468 -11.53 -15.95 -23.63
N LYS A 469 -10.35 -15.31 -23.60
CA LYS A 469 -9.24 -15.62 -24.52
C LYS A 469 -8.42 -16.82 -24.07
N ILE A 470 -8.28 -17.02 -22.75
CA ILE A 470 -7.45 -18.06 -22.14
C ILE A 470 -8.11 -18.68 -20.90
N GLY A 471 -7.75 -19.93 -20.61
CA GLY A 471 -7.81 -20.52 -19.27
C GLY A 471 -6.40 -20.68 -18.70
N ALA A 472 -6.27 -21.14 -17.45
CA ALA A 472 -5.01 -21.17 -16.71
C ALA A 472 -3.86 -21.90 -17.44
N GLY A 473 -4.18 -22.98 -18.16
CA GLY A 473 -3.20 -23.80 -18.88
C GLY A 473 -3.02 -23.45 -20.36
N SER A 474 -3.76 -22.47 -20.89
CA SER A 474 -3.74 -22.15 -22.33
C SER A 474 -2.33 -21.75 -22.80
N PRO A 475 -1.87 -22.23 -23.97
CA PRO A 475 -0.51 -21.96 -24.43
C PRO A 475 -0.36 -20.53 -24.94
N LEU A 476 0.57 -19.80 -24.33
CA LEU A 476 1.05 -18.50 -24.78
C LEU A 476 2.33 -18.67 -25.61
N VAL A 477 2.65 -17.64 -26.40
CA VAL A 477 3.83 -17.61 -27.26
C VAL A 477 4.90 -16.71 -26.65
N ASP A 478 6.04 -17.29 -26.34
CA ASP A 478 7.20 -16.63 -25.77
C ASP A 478 8.35 -16.57 -26.79
N VAL A 479 8.11 -15.79 -27.84
CA VAL A 479 9.03 -15.57 -28.97
C VAL A 479 9.18 -14.08 -29.22
N LYS A 480 10.37 -13.61 -29.57
CA LYS A 480 10.64 -12.18 -29.83
C LYS A 480 9.80 -11.63 -30.99
N PHE A 481 9.59 -10.33 -30.98
CA PHE A 481 8.92 -9.60 -32.05
C PHE A 481 9.52 -8.19 -32.20
N ASN A 482 9.16 -7.51 -33.29
CA ASN A 482 9.49 -6.11 -33.54
C ASN A 482 8.22 -5.38 -33.98
N LEU A 483 7.66 -4.54 -33.11
CA LEU A 483 6.50 -3.71 -33.42
C LEU A 483 6.95 -2.26 -33.64
N ARG A 484 7.09 -1.84 -34.90
CA ARG A 484 7.46 -0.46 -35.29
C ARG A 484 8.75 0.08 -34.63
N GLY A 485 9.70 -0.81 -34.30
CA GLY A 485 10.95 -0.49 -33.60
C GLY A 485 10.99 -0.96 -32.15
N TYR A 486 9.84 -1.20 -31.51
CA TYR A 486 9.78 -1.77 -30.16
C TYR A 486 10.15 -3.26 -30.21
N GLN A 487 11.27 -3.63 -29.59
CA GLN A 487 11.84 -4.98 -29.54
C GLN A 487 11.99 -5.44 -28.08
N PRO A 488 10.89 -5.83 -27.42
CA PRO A 488 10.95 -6.26 -26.03
C PRO A 488 11.70 -7.59 -25.88
N GLY A 489 12.20 -7.83 -24.66
CA GLY A 489 12.83 -9.09 -24.25
C GLY A 489 12.28 -9.58 -22.92
N ASN A 490 12.53 -10.85 -22.61
CA ASN A 490 12.44 -11.37 -21.25
C ASN A 490 13.59 -10.82 -20.39
N TYR A 491 13.43 -10.92 -19.06
CA TYR A 491 14.44 -10.56 -18.05
C TYR A 491 15.85 -11.06 -18.44
N THR A 492 15.96 -12.35 -18.78
CA THR A 492 17.12 -12.88 -19.49
C THR A 492 16.92 -12.64 -20.99
N SER A 493 17.58 -11.62 -21.55
CA SER A 493 17.34 -11.14 -22.91
C SER A 493 17.62 -12.17 -24.03
N SER A 494 18.37 -13.22 -23.75
CA SER A 494 18.62 -14.35 -24.66
C SER A 494 17.57 -15.47 -24.60
N TYR A 495 16.67 -15.45 -23.61
CA TYR A 495 15.70 -16.52 -23.34
C TYR A 495 14.36 -16.29 -24.05
N GLU A 496 13.86 -17.34 -24.69
CA GLU A 496 12.56 -17.45 -25.36
C GLU A 496 12.02 -18.85 -25.04
N ALA A 497 10.88 -18.95 -24.34
CA ALA A 497 10.34 -20.26 -23.95
C ALA A 497 9.63 -21.01 -25.10
N GLY A 498 9.25 -20.32 -26.18
CA GLY A 498 8.39 -20.88 -27.22
C GLY A 498 6.95 -20.99 -26.76
N LEU A 499 6.29 -22.14 -26.96
CA LEU A 499 4.95 -22.39 -26.44
C LEU A 499 4.98 -22.81 -24.97
N VAL A 500 4.35 -22.01 -24.10
CA VAL A 500 4.38 -22.15 -22.63
C VAL A 500 2.97 -21.97 -22.03
N PRO A 501 2.55 -22.76 -21.01
CA PRO A 501 1.24 -22.57 -20.36
C PRO A 501 1.11 -21.19 -19.70
N ALA A 502 -0.09 -20.58 -19.75
CA ALA A 502 -0.31 -19.25 -19.18
C ALA A 502 0.04 -19.15 -17.67
N ARG A 503 -0.24 -20.18 -16.87
CA ARG A 503 0.16 -20.24 -15.45
C ARG A 503 1.68 -20.22 -15.27
N GLU A 504 2.41 -20.92 -16.13
CA GLU A 504 3.88 -20.99 -16.09
C GLU A 504 4.51 -19.67 -16.57
N ALA A 505 3.96 -19.07 -17.65
CA ALA A 505 4.37 -17.75 -18.13
C ALA A 505 4.14 -16.64 -17.08
N LEU A 506 3.06 -16.74 -16.28
CA LEU A 506 2.81 -15.85 -15.16
C LEU A 506 3.75 -16.12 -13.98
N ALA A 507 3.95 -17.39 -13.61
CA ALA A 507 4.83 -17.82 -12.51
C ALA A 507 6.30 -17.44 -12.73
N GLN A 508 6.82 -17.68 -13.93
CA GLN A 508 8.16 -17.27 -14.37
C GLN A 508 8.22 -15.81 -14.83
N SER A 509 7.09 -15.09 -14.78
CA SER A 509 7.01 -13.65 -15.05
C SER A 509 7.51 -13.24 -16.44
N LEU A 510 7.28 -14.05 -17.47
CA LEU A 510 7.76 -13.82 -18.83
C LEU A 510 7.15 -12.53 -19.43
N ASN A 511 7.93 -11.81 -20.23
CA ASN A 511 7.53 -10.54 -20.86
C ASN A 511 6.91 -10.78 -22.23
N LEU A 512 7.53 -11.63 -23.07
CA LEU A 512 7.10 -11.83 -24.45
C LEU A 512 5.68 -12.42 -24.51
N SER A 513 5.42 -13.45 -23.70
CA SER A 513 4.09 -14.03 -23.48
C SER A 513 3.05 -12.99 -23.05
N ALA A 514 3.40 -12.16 -22.05
CA ALA A 514 2.47 -11.16 -21.49
C ALA A 514 2.14 -10.06 -22.51
N LEU A 515 3.14 -9.51 -23.22
CA LEU A 515 2.92 -8.46 -24.21
C LEU A 515 2.12 -8.98 -25.42
N ARG A 516 2.37 -10.21 -25.87
CA ARG A 516 1.60 -10.85 -26.96
C ARG A 516 0.14 -11.11 -26.54
N LEU A 517 -0.09 -11.55 -25.30
CA LEU A 517 -1.43 -11.70 -24.75
C LEU A 517 -2.15 -10.34 -24.63
N TYR A 518 -1.47 -9.32 -24.10
CA TYR A 518 -2.00 -7.95 -23.97
C TYR A 518 -2.40 -7.36 -25.32
N TYR A 519 -1.55 -7.50 -26.34
CA TYR A 519 -1.86 -7.08 -27.72
C TYR A 519 -3.11 -7.76 -28.29
N SER A 520 -3.42 -9.00 -27.88
CA SER A 520 -4.62 -9.74 -28.31
C SER A 520 -5.92 -9.33 -27.60
N ILE A 521 -5.84 -8.42 -26.62
CA ILE A 521 -7.00 -7.85 -25.90
C ILE A 521 -7.07 -6.32 -25.93
N LEU A 522 -6.06 -5.63 -26.47
CA LEU A 522 -5.94 -4.17 -26.42
C LEU A 522 -7.14 -3.43 -27.07
N ASP A 523 -7.72 -4.02 -28.11
CA ASP A 523 -8.95 -3.56 -28.78
C ASP A 523 -10.19 -3.53 -27.86
N GLN A 524 -10.21 -4.38 -26.84
CA GLN A 524 -11.26 -4.46 -25.82
C GLN A 524 -10.98 -3.55 -24.60
N ARG A 525 -10.10 -2.54 -24.74
CA ARG A 525 -9.83 -1.48 -23.72
C ARG A 525 -9.55 -1.99 -22.29
N PRO A 526 -8.60 -2.93 -22.10
CA PRO A 526 -8.29 -3.54 -20.81
C PRO A 526 -7.78 -2.57 -19.73
N ALA A 527 -7.29 -1.38 -20.10
CA ALA A 527 -6.92 -0.33 -19.14
C ALA A 527 -8.09 0.10 -18.22
N SER A 528 -9.35 -0.09 -18.66
CA SER A 528 -10.53 0.19 -17.84
C SER A 528 -10.68 -0.69 -16.60
N PHE A 529 -9.97 -1.82 -16.51
CA PHE A 529 -9.88 -2.58 -15.26
C PHE A 529 -9.02 -1.87 -14.21
N LEU A 530 -7.97 -1.12 -14.60
CA LEU A 530 -7.14 -0.35 -13.66
C LEU A 530 -7.91 0.85 -13.10
N GLU A 531 -8.68 1.54 -13.95
CA GLU A 531 -9.56 2.65 -13.56
C GLU A 531 -10.57 2.18 -12.48
N LYS A 532 -11.18 1.01 -12.68
CA LYS A 532 -12.07 0.36 -11.68
C LYS A 532 -11.37 -0.14 -10.40
N MET A 533 -10.04 -0.26 -10.41
CA MET A 533 -9.22 -0.65 -9.25
C MET A 533 -8.51 0.56 -8.62
N GLY A 534 -8.96 1.79 -8.91
CA GLY A 534 -8.53 3.00 -8.23
C GLY A 534 -7.16 3.57 -8.67
N PHE A 535 -6.61 3.14 -9.81
CA PHE A 535 -5.38 3.75 -10.34
C PHE A 535 -5.64 5.20 -10.77
N SER A 536 -5.11 6.15 -10.00
CA SER A 536 -5.46 7.58 -10.10
C SER A 536 -4.78 8.34 -11.26
N LYS A 537 -3.67 7.81 -11.81
CA LYS A 537 -2.83 8.53 -12.80
C LYS A 537 -2.68 7.84 -14.16
N ILE A 538 -3.69 7.10 -14.62
CA ILE A 538 -3.70 6.49 -15.96
C ILE A 538 -3.89 7.55 -17.04
N THR A 539 -2.86 7.77 -17.87
CA THR A 539 -2.86 8.77 -18.96
C THR A 539 -3.49 8.23 -20.24
N ALA A 540 -3.69 9.10 -21.24
CA ALA A 540 -4.19 8.67 -22.55
C ALA A 540 -3.23 7.70 -23.25
N GLU A 541 -1.91 7.90 -23.10
CA GLU A 541 -0.89 7.04 -23.69
C GLU A 541 -0.85 5.66 -23.00
N ASP A 542 -0.95 5.61 -21.67
CA ASP A 542 -0.96 4.36 -20.89
C ASP A 542 -2.04 3.36 -21.36
N ARG A 543 -3.18 3.88 -21.82
CA ARG A 543 -4.32 3.07 -22.29
C ARG A 543 -4.06 2.34 -23.61
N GLU A 544 -3.16 2.84 -24.44
CA GLU A 544 -2.84 2.28 -25.77
C GLU A 544 -1.41 1.72 -25.88
N ASN A 545 -0.49 2.12 -25.00
CA ASN A 545 0.90 1.69 -25.03
C ASN A 545 1.02 0.19 -24.66
N LEU A 546 1.74 -0.56 -25.49
CA LEU A 546 1.96 -1.99 -25.28
C LEU A 546 2.80 -2.26 -24.02
N ALA A 547 3.70 -1.35 -23.66
CA ALA A 547 4.58 -1.47 -22.48
C ALA A 547 3.81 -1.40 -21.15
N THR A 548 2.62 -0.81 -21.12
CA THR A 548 1.77 -0.76 -19.92
C THR A 548 1.48 -2.17 -19.39
N GLY A 549 1.30 -3.17 -20.28
CA GLY A 549 1.09 -4.58 -19.91
C GLY A 549 2.22 -5.23 -19.09
N ILE A 550 3.37 -4.57 -18.93
CA ILE A 550 4.48 -4.99 -18.06
C ILE A 550 4.89 -3.91 -17.03
N GLY A 551 4.03 -2.91 -16.78
CA GLY A 551 4.24 -1.86 -15.77
C GLY A 551 4.92 -0.59 -16.30
N GLY A 552 5.03 -0.42 -17.62
CA GLY A 552 5.54 0.78 -18.27
C GLY A 552 4.53 1.93 -18.32
N LEU A 553 4.01 2.34 -17.15
CA LEU A 553 3.14 3.51 -16.98
C LEU A 553 3.96 4.82 -17.01
N GLN A 554 3.38 5.92 -17.50
CA GLN A 554 4.03 7.24 -17.50
C GLN A 554 4.36 7.75 -16.08
N TYR A 555 3.41 7.63 -15.14
CA TYR A 555 3.59 8.06 -13.75
C TYR A 555 3.87 6.91 -12.77
N GLY A 556 3.55 5.67 -13.14
CA GLY A 556 3.52 4.56 -12.19
C GLY A 556 2.30 4.61 -11.27
N THR A 557 2.45 4.02 -10.09
CA THR A 557 1.37 3.79 -9.11
C THR A 557 1.95 3.76 -7.69
N THR A 558 1.14 4.03 -6.66
CA THR A 558 1.55 3.93 -5.25
C THR A 558 1.56 2.48 -4.76
N ILE A 559 2.12 2.25 -3.56
CA ILE A 559 2.06 0.91 -2.95
C ILE A 559 0.61 0.57 -2.58
N GLU A 560 -0.15 1.53 -2.07
CA GLU A 560 -1.57 1.36 -1.75
C GLU A 560 -2.41 0.97 -2.96
N GLU A 561 -2.36 1.73 -4.06
CA GLU A 561 -3.08 1.43 -5.31
C GLU A 561 -2.77 0.01 -5.80
N ASN A 562 -1.47 -0.32 -5.94
CA ASN A 562 -1.03 -1.62 -6.44
C ASN A 562 -1.37 -2.78 -5.48
N THR A 563 -1.45 -2.52 -4.17
CA THR A 563 -1.84 -3.53 -3.18
C THR A 563 -3.35 -3.78 -3.19
N ASN A 564 -4.15 -2.71 -3.22
CA ASN A 564 -5.60 -2.81 -3.22
C ASN A 564 -6.14 -3.41 -4.53
N ALA A 565 -5.50 -3.10 -5.66
CA ALA A 565 -5.79 -3.75 -6.93
C ALA A 565 -5.63 -5.29 -6.87
N PHE A 566 -4.67 -5.82 -6.09
CA PHE A 566 -4.55 -7.26 -5.84
C PHE A 566 -5.60 -7.79 -4.85
N ALA A 567 -5.99 -7.01 -3.84
CA ALA A 567 -7.07 -7.35 -2.92
C ALA A 567 -8.40 -7.63 -3.65
N THR A 568 -8.64 -6.96 -4.80
CA THR A 568 -9.74 -7.28 -5.74
C THR A 568 -9.82 -8.76 -6.10
N PHE A 569 -8.70 -9.43 -6.39
CA PHE A 569 -8.70 -10.87 -6.69
C PHE A 569 -8.98 -11.71 -5.44
N ALA A 570 -8.40 -11.30 -4.31
CA ALA A 570 -8.60 -11.96 -3.03
C ALA A 570 -10.07 -11.91 -2.55
N ASN A 571 -10.76 -10.80 -2.83
CA ASN A 571 -12.16 -10.54 -2.55
C ASN A 571 -13.10 -10.98 -3.69
N GLY A 572 -12.74 -12.03 -4.43
CA GLY A 572 -13.63 -12.66 -5.43
C GLY A 572 -14.00 -11.78 -6.62
N GLY A 573 -13.17 -10.79 -6.97
CA GLY A 573 -13.37 -9.86 -8.08
C GLY A 573 -14.03 -8.53 -7.69
N GLN A 574 -14.29 -8.29 -6.41
CA GLN A 574 -14.82 -7.02 -5.90
C GLN A 574 -13.69 -6.12 -5.38
N TYR A 575 -13.54 -4.94 -5.98
CA TYR A 575 -12.66 -3.89 -5.46
C TYR A 575 -13.38 -3.12 -4.35
N VAL A 576 -12.65 -2.69 -3.32
CA VAL A 576 -13.15 -1.84 -2.23
C VAL A 576 -12.10 -0.75 -2.00
N GLU A 577 -12.48 0.51 -1.91
CA GLU A 577 -11.51 1.61 -1.73
C GLU A 577 -10.77 1.47 -0.38
N SER A 578 -9.45 1.73 -0.38
CA SER A 578 -8.60 1.47 0.78
C SER A 578 -8.54 2.67 1.73
N TYR A 579 -8.71 2.42 3.02
CA TYR A 579 -8.98 3.50 3.97
C TYR A 579 -8.26 3.32 5.31
N ILE A 580 -7.95 4.46 5.94
CA ILE A 580 -7.32 4.54 7.28
C ILE A 580 -8.28 5.13 8.33
N ILE A 581 -9.15 6.09 7.98
CA ILE A 581 -10.08 6.71 8.94
C ILE A 581 -11.33 5.84 9.07
N GLU A 582 -11.51 5.22 10.23
CA GLU A 582 -12.67 4.37 10.55
C GLU A 582 -13.90 5.20 10.90
N LYS A 583 -13.73 6.09 11.88
CA LYS A 583 -14.79 6.97 12.36
C LYS A 583 -14.21 8.26 12.91
N ILE A 584 -15.02 9.31 12.92
CA ILE A 584 -14.76 10.57 13.63
C ILE A 584 -15.94 10.81 14.55
N GLU A 585 -15.69 10.96 15.86
CA GLU A 585 -16.71 11.33 16.85
C GLU A 585 -16.51 12.78 17.31
N ASP A 586 -17.59 13.46 17.69
CA ASP A 586 -17.54 14.75 18.39
C ASP A 586 -17.17 14.58 19.88
N PRO A 587 -16.84 15.67 20.61
CA PRO A 587 -16.48 15.58 22.03
C PRO A 587 -17.52 14.87 22.90
N THR A 588 -18.81 15.01 22.55
CA THR A 588 -19.96 14.42 23.25
C THR A 588 -20.18 12.94 22.91
N GLY A 589 -19.50 12.42 21.88
CA GLY A 589 -19.55 11.02 21.45
C GLY A 589 -20.53 10.74 20.30
N ASN A 590 -21.04 11.75 19.60
CA ASN A 590 -21.82 11.49 18.38
C ASN A 590 -20.87 11.14 17.22
N ILE A 591 -21.23 10.15 16.43
CA ILE A 591 -20.49 9.77 15.21
C ILE A 591 -20.78 10.82 14.12
N VAL A 592 -19.77 11.60 13.75
CA VAL A 592 -19.80 12.61 12.68
C VAL A 592 -19.43 11.99 11.32
N TYR A 593 -18.56 10.98 11.34
CA TYR A 593 -18.22 10.15 10.19
C TYR A 593 -18.05 8.69 10.62
N GLN A 594 -18.48 7.76 9.78
CA GLN A 594 -18.19 6.34 9.84
C GLN A 594 -17.94 5.87 8.40
N HIS A 595 -16.87 5.11 8.16
CA HIS A 595 -16.60 4.60 6.82
C HIS A 595 -17.59 3.48 6.44
N GLU A 596 -18.11 3.54 5.20
CA GLU A 596 -18.96 2.51 4.60
C GLU A 596 -18.26 1.83 3.41
N SER A 597 -17.83 0.58 3.59
CA SER A 597 -17.12 -0.20 2.57
C SER A 597 -18.02 -0.62 1.41
N ALA A 598 -17.95 0.08 0.27
CA ALA A 598 -18.70 -0.26 -0.95
C ALA A 598 -17.89 -1.12 -1.94
N GLY A 599 -18.45 -2.26 -2.36
CA GLY A 599 -17.83 -3.17 -3.32
C GLY A 599 -18.15 -2.85 -4.78
N THR A 600 -17.11 -2.62 -5.60
CA THR A 600 -17.22 -2.43 -7.05
C THR A 600 -16.86 -3.73 -7.80
N PRO A 601 -17.75 -4.28 -8.67
CA PRO A 601 -17.44 -5.48 -9.44
C PRO A 601 -16.47 -5.20 -10.58
N VAL A 602 -15.24 -5.72 -10.45
CA VAL A 602 -14.17 -5.56 -11.44
C VAL A 602 -14.05 -6.82 -12.32
N PHE A 603 -13.99 -8.00 -11.69
CA PHE A 603 -13.87 -9.31 -12.36
C PHE A 603 -15.00 -10.23 -11.93
N SER A 604 -15.33 -11.24 -12.75
CA SER A 604 -16.18 -12.34 -12.30
C SER A 604 -15.48 -13.16 -11.20
N PRO A 605 -16.22 -13.76 -10.24
CA PRO A 605 -15.64 -14.64 -9.23
C PRO A 605 -14.88 -15.81 -9.83
N GLU A 606 -15.34 -16.33 -10.97
CA GLU A 606 -14.62 -17.34 -11.75
C GLU A 606 -13.22 -16.86 -12.19
N THR A 607 -13.12 -15.68 -12.80
CA THR A 607 -11.83 -15.10 -13.21
C THR A 607 -10.92 -14.83 -12.01
N ALA A 608 -11.47 -14.27 -10.93
CA ALA A 608 -10.72 -14.00 -9.71
C ALA A 608 -10.13 -15.28 -9.10
N TYR A 609 -10.93 -16.36 -8.99
CA TYR A 609 -10.44 -17.65 -8.51
C TYR A 609 -9.36 -18.25 -9.42
N ILE A 610 -9.53 -18.18 -10.75
CA ILE A 610 -8.53 -18.72 -11.70
C ILE A 610 -7.22 -17.93 -11.60
N MET A 611 -7.29 -16.59 -11.53
CA MET A 611 -6.11 -15.74 -11.31
C MET A 611 -5.42 -16.03 -9.97
N THR A 612 -6.20 -16.27 -8.91
CA THR A 612 -5.68 -16.70 -7.61
C THR A 612 -4.93 -18.03 -7.73
N ASP A 613 -5.51 -19.03 -8.40
CA ASP A 613 -4.88 -20.34 -8.58
C ASP A 613 -3.57 -20.26 -9.38
N MET A 614 -3.54 -19.51 -10.49
CA MET A 614 -2.32 -19.27 -11.28
C MET A 614 -1.25 -18.52 -10.46
N MET A 615 -1.66 -17.61 -9.57
CA MET A 615 -0.74 -16.87 -8.71
C MET A 615 -0.24 -17.65 -7.48
N ARG A 616 -0.73 -18.86 -7.22
CA ARG A 616 -0.09 -19.81 -6.27
C ARG A 616 1.24 -20.32 -6.81
N ASP A 617 1.34 -20.52 -8.12
CA ASP A 617 2.54 -21.08 -8.75
C ASP A 617 3.75 -20.15 -8.64
N VAL A 618 3.52 -18.83 -8.59
CA VAL A 618 4.55 -17.82 -8.26
C VAL A 618 5.26 -18.17 -6.93
N PHE A 619 4.56 -18.66 -5.92
CA PHE A 619 5.15 -19.10 -4.64
C PHE A 619 5.69 -20.53 -4.66
N ASN A 620 5.29 -21.37 -5.63
CA ASN A 620 5.58 -22.81 -5.65
C ASN A 620 6.76 -23.19 -6.55
N ASN A 621 6.85 -22.57 -7.73
CA ASN A 621 7.90 -22.80 -8.73
C ASN A 621 8.38 -21.52 -9.44
N GLY A 622 7.72 -20.38 -9.21
CA GLY A 622 8.01 -19.10 -9.85
C GLY A 622 8.80 -18.10 -9.00
N THR A 623 8.67 -16.82 -9.34
CA THR A 623 9.51 -15.73 -8.82
C THR A 623 9.32 -15.37 -7.33
N GLY A 624 8.30 -15.92 -6.67
CA GLY A 624 7.99 -15.76 -5.24
C GLY A 624 8.45 -16.91 -4.34
N LEU A 625 9.12 -17.94 -4.90
CA LEU A 625 9.56 -19.12 -4.15
C LEU A 625 10.46 -18.78 -2.94
N SER A 626 11.33 -17.79 -3.09
CA SER A 626 12.25 -17.37 -2.02
C SER A 626 11.51 -16.82 -0.79
N ALA A 627 10.33 -16.23 -0.97
CA ALA A 627 9.50 -15.79 0.15
C ALA A 627 8.84 -16.98 0.86
N LYS A 628 8.30 -17.94 0.11
CA LYS A 628 7.73 -19.18 0.70
C LYS A 628 8.74 -19.91 1.57
N GLN A 629 10.00 -19.95 1.13
CA GLN A 629 11.12 -20.56 1.87
C GLN A 629 11.55 -19.79 3.14
N ASN A 630 11.09 -18.55 3.34
CA ASN A 630 11.44 -17.70 4.48
C ASN A 630 10.24 -17.36 5.39
N LEU A 631 9.05 -17.92 5.10
CA LEU A 631 7.94 -17.93 6.05
C LEU A 631 8.21 -18.96 7.15
N LYS A 632 7.96 -18.61 8.41
CA LYS A 632 8.13 -19.51 9.56
C LYS A 632 6.91 -20.40 9.84
N PHE A 633 5.88 -20.29 8.99
CA PHE A 633 4.62 -21.02 9.09
C PHE A 633 4.21 -21.54 7.70
N GLY A 634 3.54 -22.70 7.68
CA GLY A 634 3.11 -23.33 6.42
C GLY A 634 1.77 -22.79 5.95
N TYR A 635 1.76 -21.85 5.01
CA TYR A 635 0.55 -21.38 4.33
C TYR A 635 0.73 -21.21 2.82
N GLN A 636 -0.33 -21.42 2.04
CA GLN A 636 -0.31 -21.27 0.57
C GLN A 636 -0.87 -19.90 0.14
N PHE A 637 0.03 -18.91 0.11
CA PHE A 637 -0.25 -17.61 -0.48
C PHE A 637 -0.40 -17.67 -2.00
N SER A 638 -1.01 -16.61 -2.55
CA SER A 638 -1.10 -16.31 -3.98
C SER A 638 -0.57 -14.89 -4.19
N GLY A 639 0.18 -14.60 -5.25
CA GLY A 639 0.74 -13.26 -5.46
C GLY A 639 1.60 -13.10 -6.70
N LYS A 640 2.24 -11.94 -6.85
CA LYS A 640 3.11 -11.62 -7.99
C LYS A 640 4.25 -10.68 -7.62
N THR A 641 5.48 -11.01 -8.04
CA THR A 641 6.62 -10.08 -7.95
C THR A 641 6.66 -9.09 -9.14
N GLY A 642 7.23 -7.92 -8.90
CA GLY A 642 7.55 -6.93 -9.92
C GLY A 642 9.03 -6.54 -9.89
N THR A 643 9.51 -6.13 -11.05
CA THR A 643 10.83 -5.53 -11.28
C THR A 643 10.61 -4.53 -12.41
N SER A 644 11.02 -3.27 -12.21
CA SER A 644 10.98 -2.25 -13.28
C SER A 644 12.28 -2.26 -14.08
N GLU A 645 12.33 -1.47 -15.16
CA GLU A 645 13.49 -1.39 -16.05
C GLU A 645 14.77 -0.97 -15.29
N GLU A 646 15.91 -1.53 -15.67
CA GLU A 646 17.20 -1.36 -14.99
C GLU A 646 17.16 -1.63 -13.47
N TYR A 647 16.25 -2.46 -12.96
CA TYR A 647 16.11 -2.78 -11.53
C TYR A 647 15.86 -1.57 -10.62
N LYS A 648 15.23 -0.51 -11.11
CA LYS A 648 14.99 0.74 -10.34
C LYS A 648 14.01 0.53 -9.17
N ASP A 649 13.04 -0.35 -9.37
CA ASP A 649 12.02 -0.73 -8.41
C ASP A 649 11.91 -2.26 -8.39
N VAL A 650 11.76 -2.83 -7.19
CA VAL A 650 11.30 -4.21 -7.02
C VAL A 650 10.12 -4.29 -6.07
N TRP A 651 9.24 -5.25 -6.35
CA TRP A 651 7.94 -5.36 -5.72
C TRP A 651 7.64 -6.81 -5.36
N PHE A 652 6.88 -7.00 -4.28
CA PHE A 652 6.09 -8.21 -4.12
C PHE A 652 4.74 -7.89 -3.49
N VAL A 653 3.67 -8.30 -4.17
CA VAL A 653 2.30 -8.26 -3.64
C VAL A 653 1.80 -9.69 -3.51
N GLY A 654 1.33 -10.06 -2.32
CA GLY A 654 0.92 -11.42 -1.98
C GLY A 654 -0.19 -11.44 -0.94
N TYR A 655 -1.11 -12.39 -1.09
CA TYR A 655 -2.39 -12.40 -0.38
C TYR A 655 -2.88 -13.81 -0.03
N ASN A 656 -3.75 -13.83 0.97
CA ASN A 656 -4.61 -14.95 1.36
C ASN A 656 -6.08 -14.46 1.33
N PRO A 657 -7.10 -15.24 1.75
CA PRO A 657 -8.49 -14.79 1.73
C PRO A 657 -8.80 -13.59 2.66
N THR A 658 -8.03 -13.40 3.73
CA THR A 658 -8.25 -12.35 4.74
C THR A 658 -7.52 -11.06 4.40
N VAL A 659 -6.22 -11.13 4.06
CA VAL A 659 -5.36 -9.95 3.86
C VAL A 659 -4.53 -10.01 2.58
N THR A 660 -4.16 -8.81 2.08
CA THR A 660 -3.17 -8.59 1.02
C THR A 660 -2.04 -7.72 1.56
N LEU A 661 -0.79 -8.19 1.41
CA LEU A 661 0.43 -7.45 1.75
C LEU A 661 1.18 -7.10 0.46
N GLY A 662 1.35 -5.81 0.19
CA GLY A 662 2.22 -5.28 -0.87
C GLY A 662 3.45 -4.59 -0.29
N VAL A 663 4.61 -4.81 -0.90
CA VAL A 663 5.92 -4.25 -0.49
C VAL A 663 6.69 -3.78 -1.72
N TRP A 664 7.32 -2.61 -1.65
CA TRP A 664 8.23 -2.05 -2.65
C TRP A 664 9.61 -1.78 -2.03
N MET A 665 10.66 -1.79 -2.87
CA MET A 665 12.01 -1.35 -2.55
C MET A 665 12.62 -0.66 -3.77
N GLY A 666 13.34 0.45 -3.56
CA GLY A 666 13.91 1.30 -4.61
C GLY A 666 14.72 2.47 -4.02
N TYR A 667 15.08 3.47 -4.83
CA TYR A 667 15.72 4.71 -4.37
C TYR A 667 14.81 5.92 -4.64
N ASP A 668 14.88 6.94 -3.78
CA ASP A 668 14.12 8.19 -3.93
C ASP A 668 14.28 8.79 -5.33
N GLN A 669 15.52 9.03 -5.76
CA GLN A 669 15.88 9.29 -7.16
C GLN A 669 16.04 7.95 -7.92
N PRO A 670 15.23 7.63 -8.95
CA PRO A 670 15.19 6.30 -9.57
C PRO A 670 16.55 5.81 -10.10
N ARG A 671 17.07 4.74 -9.50
CA ARG A 671 18.41 4.19 -9.76
C ARG A 671 18.42 2.67 -9.61
N SER A 672 19.24 1.97 -10.39
CA SER A 672 19.38 0.50 -10.32
C SER A 672 19.71 0.03 -8.90
N LEU A 673 18.93 -0.92 -8.39
CA LEU A 673 19.22 -1.70 -7.17
C LEU A 673 20.30 -2.77 -7.39
N TYR A 674 20.66 -3.07 -8.65
CA TYR A 674 21.63 -4.11 -8.99
C TYR A 674 23.07 -3.54 -8.96
N THR A 675 23.93 -4.12 -8.12
CA THR A 675 25.33 -3.70 -7.98
C THR A 675 26.27 -4.77 -8.57
N PHE A 676 27.07 -4.39 -9.57
CA PHE A 676 27.96 -5.30 -10.34
C PHE A 676 29.10 -5.98 -9.54
N ASN A 677 29.15 -5.79 -8.22
CA ASN A 677 30.13 -6.34 -7.29
C ASN A 677 29.63 -7.58 -6.51
N ASN A 678 28.36 -7.97 -6.68
CA ASN A 678 27.71 -9.09 -5.95
C ASN A 678 27.75 -8.98 -4.40
N THR A 679 27.99 -7.78 -3.84
CA THR A 679 27.98 -7.55 -2.38
C THR A 679 26.60 -7.81 -1.75
N TYR A 680 25.53 -7.65 -2.52
CA TYR A 680 24.15 -7.81 -2.07
C TYR A 680 23.46 -8.93 -2.85
N MET A 681 22.44 -9.52 -2.25
CA MET A 681 21.54 -10.46 -2.94
C MET A 681 20.87 -9.79 -4.15
N GLU A 682 20.41 -10.60 -5.11
CA GLU A 682 19.54 -10.15 -6.19
C GLU A 682 18.39 -9.25 -5.68
N PRO A 683 18.07 -8.11 -6.31
CA PRO A 683 16.97 -7.23 -5.89
C PRO A 683 15.65 -8.00 -5.65
N SER A 684 15.31 -8.91 -6.57
CA SER A 684 14.11 -9.75 -6.47
C SER A 684 14.13 -10.74 -5.30
N LYS A 685 15.31 -11.15 -4.81
CA LYS A 685 15.45 -11.99 -3.60
C LYS A 685 15.36 -11.15 -2.31
N ARG A 686 15.85 -9.91 -2.32
CA ARG A 686 15.71 -8.97 -1.20
C ARG A 686 14.23 -8.71 -0.90
N ILE A 687 13.44 -8.30 -1.91
CA ILE A 687 12.02 -8.01 -1.71
C ILE A 687 11.20 -9.24 -1.28
N ASN A 688 11.52 -10.43 -1.80
CA ASN A 688 10.97 -11.71 -1.34
C ASN A 688 11.20 -11.92 0.17
N LEU A 689 12.44 -11.71 0.65
CA LEU A 689 12.81 -11.89 2.05
C LEU A 689 12.17 -10.83 2.97
N LEU A 690 12.07 -9.57 2.51
CA LEU A 690 11.41 -8.51 3.28
C LEU A 690 9.90 -8.76 3.42
N TRP A 691 9.22 -9.12 2.32
CA TRP A 691 7.81 -9.52 2.34
C TRP A 691 7.56 -10.69 3.31
N ALA A 692 8.41 -11.73 3.26
CA ALA A 692 8.29 -12.88 4.16
C ALA A 692 8.52 -12.49 5.63
N ARG A 693 9.47 -11.59 5.92
CA ARG A 693 9.69 -11.05 7.28
C ARG A 693 8.49 -10.24 7.78
N LEU A 694 7.95 -9.33 6.97
CA LEU A 694 6.77 -8.54 7.34
C LEU A 694 5.56 -9.46 7.60
N MET A 695 5.29 -10.42 6.71
CA MET A 695 4.22 -11.42 6.88
C MET A 695 4.45 -12.34 8.11
N ASN A 696 5.71 -12.65 8.46
CA ASN A 696 6.04 -13.35 9.71
C ASN A 696 5.70 -12.52 10.97
N GLY A 697 5.73 -11.19 10.89
CA GLY A 697 5.30 -10.28 11.97
C GLY A 697 3.78 -10.12 12.06
N VAL A 698 3.08 -10.13 10.92
CA VAL A 698 1.61 -10.27 10.87
C VAL A 698 1.17 -11.60 11.51
N TYR A 699 1.94 -12.69 11.30
CA TYR A 699 1.69 -13.97 11.95
C TYR A 699 1.97 -13.98 13.46
N ASP A 700 2.98 -13.26 13.97
CA ASP A 700 3.24 -13.15 15.42
C ASP A 700 2.11 -12.44 16.17
N THR A 701 1.49 -11.47 15.51
CA THR A 701 0.46 -10.59 16.09
C THR A 701 -0.94 -11.17 15.89
N HIS A 702 -1.29 -11.54 14.66
CA HIS A 702 -2.61 -12.07 14.28
C HIS A 702 -2.47 -13.32 13.38
N PRO A 703 -2.16 -14.51 13.94
CA PRO A 703 -1.90 -15.72 13.16
C PRO A 703 -3.10 -16.17 12.31
N ASP A 704 -4.34 -16.02 12.79
CA ASP A 704 -5.57 -16.32 12.01
C ASP A 704 -5.77 -15.39 10.79
N TRP A 705 -5.08 -14.25 10.72
CA TRP A 705 -5.10 -13.36 9.55
C TRP A 705 -3.97 -13.67 8.56
N ALA A 706 -2.79 -14.06 9.04
CA ALA A 706 -1.67 -14.48 8.19
C ALA A 706 -1.87 -15.90 7.61
N ALA A 707 -2.49 -16.80 8.37
CA ALA A 707 -2.74 -18.20 8.02
C ALA A 707 -4.20 -18.61 8.33
N PRO A 708 -5.20 -18.01 7.66
CA PRO A 708 -6.61 -18.33 7.89
C PRO A 708 -6.91 -19.80 7.59
N LYS A 709 -7.84 -20.38 8.36
CA LYS A 709 -8.26 -21.78 8.24
C LYS A 709 -9.04 -22.05 6.95
N ASP A 710 -9.81 -21.06 6.49
CA ASP A 710 -10.59 -21.14 5.26
C ASP A 710 -9.76 -20.74 4.04
N GLY A 711 -9.86 -21.53 2.98
CA GLY A 711 -9.28 -21.21 1.67
C GLY A 711 -10.26 -20.47 0.75
N PHE A 712 -9.77 -20.03 -0.41
CA PHE A 712 -10.63 -19.47 -1.47
C PHE A 712 -11.70 -20.47 -1.92
N VAL A 713 -12.97 -20.08 -1.82
CA VAL A 713 -14.09 -20.91 -2.27
C VAL A 713 -14.12 -20.96 -3.80
N LYS A 714 -14.12 -22.17 -4.36
CA LYS A 714 -14.13 -22.38 -5.81
C LYS A 714 -15.54 -22.14 -6.40
N PRO A 715 -15.72 -21.19 -7.34
CA PRO A 715 -17.01 -20.97 -8.00
C PRO A 715 -17.40 -22.14 -8.92
N GLN A 716 -18.71 -22.39 -9.03
CA GLN A 716 -19.26 -23.55 -9.75
C GLN A 716 -18.81 -23.65 -11.22
N ASN A 717 -18.66 -22.51 -11.91
CA ASN A 717 -18.33 -22.49 -13.34
C ASN A 717 -16.81 -22.48 -13.61
N VAL A 718 -15.97 -22.58 -12.57
CA VAL A 718 -14.54 -22.88 -12.74
C VAL A 718 -14.38 -24.40 -12.94
N VAL A 719 -14.23 -24.83 -14.19
CA VAL A 719 -14.15 -26.27 -14.52
C VAL A 719 -12.75 -26.67 -14.95
N TYR A 720 -12.39 -27.93 -14.72
CA TYR A 720 -11.25 -28.52 -15.44
C TYR A 720 -11.73 -28.94 -16.83
N ALA A 721 -11.06 -28.48 -17.88
CA ALA A 721 -11.32 -28.91 -19.25
C ALA A 721 -10.03 -29.37 -19.93
N SER A 722 -10.13 -30.40 -20.78
CA SER A 722 -9.00 -30.93 -21.55
C SER A 722 -8.82 -30.16 -22.85
N PHE A 723 -7.56 -29.91 -23.22
CA PHE A 723 -7.17 -29.16 -24.42
C PHE A 723 -5.84 -29.67 -24.98
N CYS A 724 -5.54 -29.33 -26.22
CA CYS A 724 -4.23 -29.57 -26.81
C CYS A 724 -3.23 -28.51 -26.35
N GLY A 725 -2.15 -28.93 -25.68
CA GLY A 725 -1.12 -28.06 -25.11
C GLY A 725 -0.32 -27.23 -26.13
N MET A 726 -0.48 -27.49 -27.43
CA MET A 726 0.12 -26.66 -28.49
C MET A 726 -0.77 -25.47 -28.88
N SER A 727 -2.10 -25.65 -28.87
CA SER A 727 -3.06 -24.75 -29.54
C SER A 727 -4.17 -24.19 -28.65
N GLY A 728 -4.35 -24.71 -27.43
CA GLY A 728 -5.45 -24.34 -26.54
C GLY A 728 -6.83 -24.83 -27.00
N MET A 729 -6.89 -25.56 -28.11
CA MET A 729 -8.11 -26.09 -28.73
C MET A 729 -8.50 -27.46 -28.15
N ALA A 730 -9.73 -27.91 -28.39
CA ALA A 730 -10.20 -29.23 -27.94
C ALA A 730 -9.31 -30.35 -28.52
N PRO A 731 -9.00 -31.42 -27.76
CA PRO A 731 -8.05 -32.44 -28.18
C PRO A 731 -8.35 -33.06 -29.56
N SER A 732 -7.36 -33.06 -30.45
CA SER A 732 -7.36 -33.88 -31.67
C SER A 732 -6.78 -35.28 -31.37
N ASN A 733 -7.11 -36.27 -32.21
CA ASN A 733 -6.48 -37.59 -32.12
C ASN A 733 -4.96 -37.53 -32.27
N ALA A 734 -4.44 -36.60 -33.09
CA ALA A 734 -3.01 -36.38 -33.22
C ALA A 734 -2.40 -35.84 -31.91
N CYS A 735 -3.05 -34.86 -31.27
CA CYS A 735 -2.59 -34.30 -30.00
C CYS A 735 -2.66 -35.31 -28.83
N ALA A 736 -3.65 -36.21 -28.84
CA ALA A 736 -3.70 -37.36 -27.93
C ALA A 736 -2.54 -38.34 -28.17
N GLN A 737 -2.31 -38.76 -29.43
CA GLN A 737 -1.23 -39.68 -29.79
C GLN A 737 0.17 -39.12 -29.52
N ALA A 738 0.37 -37.80 -29.65
CA ALA A 738 1.61 -37.12 -29.31
C ALA A 738 1.82 -36.91 -27.78
N GLY A 739 0.86 -37.29 -26.93
CA GLY A 739 0.93 -37.05 -25.49
C GLY A 739 0.85 -35.56 -25.10
N LEU A 740 0.28 -34.72 -25.97
CA LEU A 740 0.26 -33.26 -25.84
C LEU A 740 -1.06 -32.72 -25.27
N VAL A 741 -2.02 -33.59 -24.93
CA VAL A 741 -3.23 -33.21 -24.19
C VAL A 741 -2.86 -32.77 -22.77
N ARG A 742 -3.47 -31.67 -22.33
CA ARG A 742 -3.38 -31.11 -20.97
C ARG A 742 -4.80 -30.88 -20.45
N SER A 743 -4.95 -30.72 -19.14
CA SER A 743 -6.22 -30.30 -18.52
C SER A 743 -5.94 -29.28 -17.43
N ASP A 744 -6.70 -28.19 -17.40
CA ASP A 744 -6.50 -27.06 -16.48
C ASP A 744 -7.81 -26.30 -16.28
N LEU A 745 -7.81 -25.24 -15.46
CA LEU A 745 -8.98 -24.43 -15.10
C LEU A 745 -9.42 -23.47 -16.21
N PHE A 746 -10.72 -23.45 -16.48
CA PHE A 746 -11.39 -22.53 -17.40
C PHE A 746 -12.66 -21.92 -16.76
N ASN A 747 -12.99 -20.68 -17.15
CA ASN A 747 -14.24 -20.02 -16.78
C ASN A 747 -15.33 -20.43 -17.79
N ALA A 748 -16.14 -21.43 -17.44
CA ALA A 748 -17.12 -22.03 -18.33
C ALA A 748 -18.24 -21.09 -18.82
N LYS A 749 -18.40 -19.91 -18.19
CA LYS A 749 -19.32 -18.86 -18.65
C LYS A 749 -18.86 -18.19 -19.95
N VAL A 750 -17.55 -18.07 -20.15
CA VAL A 750 -16.95 -17.25 -21.23
C VAL A 750 -16.04 -18.03 -22.17
N PHE A 751 -15.40 -19.11 -21.72
CA PHE A 751 -14.48 -19.89 -22.55
C PHE A 751 -14.39 -21.35 -22.15
N LEU A 752 -14.64 -22.24 -23.13
CA LEU A 752 -14.23 -23.64 -23.09
C LEU A 752 -13.58 -24.03 -24.44
N PRO A 753 -12.49 -24.81 -24.44
CA PRO A 753 -11.93 -25.42 -25.64
C PRO A 753 -12.97 -26.30 -26.35
N SER A 754 -13.47 -25.82 -27.49
CA SER A 754 -14.61 -26.42 -28.21
C SER A 754 -14.31 -26.75 -29.67
N LYS A 755 -13.63 -25.85 -30.40
CA LYS A 755 -13.06 -26.17 -31.72
C LYS A 755 -11.96 -27.22 -31.55
N THR A 756 -11.97 -28.27 -32.36
CA THR A 756 -10.89 -29.27 -32.43
C THR A 756 -9.55 -28.66 -32.86
N ASP A 757 -8.48 -29.15 -32.24
CA ASP A 757 -7.09 -28.81 -32.54
C ASP A 757 -6.68 -29.09 -34.00
N ASP A 758 -5.93 -28.14 -34.55
CA ASP A 758 -5.37 -28.15 -35.90
C ASP A 758 -3.85 -27.91 -35.94
N SER A 759 -3.14 -28.07 -34.80
CA SER A 759 -1.72 -27.71 -34.67
C SER A 759 -0.76 -28.58 -35.48
N MET A 760 -1.03 -29.87 -35.59
CA MET A 760 -0.24 -30.83 -36.37
C MET A 760 -0.91 -31.13 -37.71
N ALA A 761 -0.13 -31.13 -38.79
CA ALA A 761 -0.58 -31.64 -40.07
C ALA A 761 -0.47 -33.17 -40.10
N SER A 762 -1.44 -33.87 -40.70
CA SER A 762 -1.30 -35.29 -41.03
C SER A 762 -0.40 -35.45 -42.25
N ALA A 763 0.91 -35.59 -42.04
CA ALA A 763 1.86 -35.71 -43.15
C ALA A 763 1.98 -37.16 -43.64
N SER A 764 1.86 -37.33 -44.95
CA SER A 764 2.51 -38.44 -45.65
C SER A 764 4.02 -38.23 -45.53
N VAL A 765 4.75 -39.19 -44.97
CA VAL A 765 6.21 -39.13 -44.81
C VAL A 765 6.88 -40.35 -45.42
N VAL A 766 8.14 -40.16 -45.82
CA VAL A 766 9.07 -41.24 -46.18
C VAL A 766 10.24 -41.25 -45.21
N MET A 767 10.93 -42.39 -45.12
CA MET A 767 12.19 -42.49 -44.40
C MET A 767 13.33 -42.61 -45.40
N ILE A 768 14.38 -41.79 -45.22
CA ILE A 768 15.60 -41.79 -46.02
C ILE A 768 16.78 -41.65 -45.05
N ASN A 769 17.71 -42.60 -45.08
CA ASN A 769 18.89 -42.65 -44.19
C ASN A 769 18.51 -42.48 -42.70
N GLY A 770 17.44 -43.16 -42.28
CA GLY A 770 16.93 -43.14 -40.89
C GLY A 770 16.23 -41.84 -40.46
N LYS A 771 16.01 -40.88 -41.37
CA LYS A 771 15.31 -39.60 -41.08
C LYS A 771 13.97 -39.52 -41.81
N TYR A 772 12.99 -38.87 -41.19
CA TYR A 772 11.68 -38.63 -41.81
C TYR A 772 11.65 -37.35 -42.63
N TYR A 773 11.16 -37.47 -43.87
CA TYR A 773 10.97 -36.36 -44.79
C TYR A 773 9.53 -36.33 -45.31
N THR A 774 9.03 -35.14 -45.59
CA THR A 774 7.68 -34.94 -46.16
C THR A 774 7.61 -35.53 -47.56
N ALA A 775 6.60 -36.37 -47.83
CA ALA A 775 6.38 -36.93 -49.16
C ALA A 775 6.00 -35.83 -50.17
N LEU A 776 6.55 -35.94 -51.38
CA LEU A 776 6.24 -35.08 -52.53
C LEU A 776 4.99 -35.60 -53.26
N PRO A 777 4.34 -34.79 -54.13
CA PRO A 777 3.16 -35.23 -54.89
C PRO A 777 3.39 -36.48 -55.75
N ASN A 778 4.64 -36.72 -56.18
CA ASN A 778 5.03 -37.86 -57.02
C ASN A 778 5.68 -39.02 -56.22
N THR A 779 5.79 -38.89 -54.88
CA THR A 779 6.39 -39.95 -54.06
C THR A 779 5.53 -41.23 -54.13
N PRO A 780 6.11 -42.40 -54.44
CA PRO A 780 5.32 -43.62 -54.63
C PRO A 780 4.61 -44.05 -53.33
N ALA A 781 3.32 -44.34 -53.44
CA ALA A 781 2.45 -44.60 -52.29
C ALA A 781 2.88 -45.81 -51.45
N GLU A 782 3.54 -46.79 -52.07
CA GLU A 782 4.06 -47.99 -51.41
C GLU A 782 5.21 -47.71 -50.41
N PHE A 783 5.87 -46.55 -50.50
CA PHE A 783 6.94 -46.14 -49.58
C PHE A 783 6.48 -45.10 -48.53
N ILE A 784 5.25 -44.60 -48.64
CA ILE A 784 4.70 -43.59 -47.71
C ILE A 784 4.22 -44.26 -46.42
N LYS A 785 4.74 -43.78 -45.28
CA LYS A 785 4.14 -44.01 -43.97
C LYS A 785 3.25 -42.82 -43.59
N LYS A 786 2.09 -43.11 -42.98
CA LYS A 786 1.33 -42.11 -42.24
C LYS A 786 1.99 -41.94 -40.86
N SER A 787 2.61 -40.78 -40.63
CA SER A 787 3.16 -40.38 -39.33
C SER A 787 2.50 -39.07 -38.89
N GLY A 788 2.51 -38.80 -37.58
CA GLY A 788 2.21 -37.45 -37.09
C GLY A 788 3.18 -36.47 -37.75
N GLY A 789 2.65 -35.49 -38.49
CA GLY A 789 3.45 -34.54 -39.25
C GLY A 789 3.83 -33.31 -38.45
N GLY A 790 4.68 -32.49 -39.05
CA GLY A 790 5.12 -31.22 -38.45
C GLY A 790 3.99 -30.20 -38.26
N LEU A 791 4.37 -29.06 -37.68
CA LEU A 791 3.45 -27.96 -37.38
C LEU A 791 2.70 -27.50 -38.63
N ASN A 792 1.38 -27.41 -38.53
CA ASN A 792 0.52 -26.86 -39.57
C ASN A 792 0.90 -25.37 -39.80
N PRO A 793 1.24 -24.93 -41.03
CA PRO A 793 1.59 -23.54 -41.31
C PRO A 793 0.52 -22.52 -40.90
N ALA A 794 -0.76 -22.90 -40.95
CA ALA A 794 -1.86 -22.06 -40.49
C ALA A 794 -1.89 -21.91 -38.95
N PHE A 795 -1.51 -22.95 -38.21
CA PHE A 795 -1.30 -22.88 -36.77
C PHE A 795 -0.11 -21.98 -36.42
N VAL A 796 1.05 -22.17 -37.07
CA VAL A 796 2.25 -21.34 -36.85
C VAL A 796 1.96 -19.86 -37.09
N LYS A 797 1.30 -19.52 -38.21
CA LYS A 797 0.89 -18.15 -38.54
C LYS A 797 -0.10 -17.58 -37.51
N ARG A 798 -1.03 -18.40 -36.99
CA ARG A 798 -2.01 -17.99 -35.99
C ARG A 798 -1.37 -17.70 -34.63
N MET A 799 -0.44 -18.54 -34.17
CA MET A 799 0.21 -18.38 -32.86
C MET A 799 1.18 -17.19 -32.85
N LEU A 800 1.97 -16.99 -33.90
CA LEU A 800 2.85 -15.82 -34.00
C LEU A 800 2.06 -14.50 -34.16
N GLY A 801 0.88 -14.55 -34.78
CA GLY A 801 -0.06 -13.43 -34.90
C GLY A 801 0.49 -12.24 -35.71
N PRO A 802 -0.13 -11.06 -35.59
CA PRO A 802 0.32 -9.84 -36.29
C PRO A 802 1.71 -9.36 -35.87
N LEU A 803 2.19 -9.77 -34.69
CA LEU A 803 3.51 -9.44 -34.16
C LEU A 803 4.64 -10.28 -34.79
N GLY A 804 4.32 -11.38 -35.48
CA GLY A 804 5.32 -12.25 -36.11
C GLY A 804 6.27 -12.90 -35.10
N GLY A 805 7.56 -12.99 -35.45
CA GLY A 805 8.60 -13.70 -34.70
C GLY A 805 9.25 -14.83 -35.51
N ASP A 806 10.31 -15.43 -34.98
CA ASP A 806 10.99 -16.58 -35.59
C ASP A 806 10.16 -17.88 -35.40
N PRO A 807 9.64 -18.51 -36.47
CA PRO A 807 8.86 -19.74 -36.35
C PRO A 807 9.61 -20.91 -35.71
N SER A 808 10.94 -20.94 -35.83
CA SER A 808 11.77 -22.01 -35.24
C SER A 808 11.87 -21.92 -33.71
N ARG A 809 11.51 -20.77 -33.12
CA ARG A 809 11.42 -20.56 -31.67
C ARG A 809 10.09 -20.99 -31.07
N LEU A 810 9.06 -21.24 -31.88
CA LEU A 810 7.73 -21.60 -31.38
C LEU A 810 7.72 -22.98 -30.67
N VAL A 811 8.52 -23.93 -31.15
CA VAL A 811 8.78 -25.23 -30.51
C VAL A 811 10.30 -25.46 -30.51
N PRO A 812 11.03 -24.96 -29.50
CA PRO A 812 12.48 -25.03 -29.50
C PRO A 812 12.98 -26.47 -29.32
N LYS A 813 14.16 -26.77 -29.89
CA LYS A 813 14.79 -28.10 -29.82
C LYS A 813 15.02 -28.51 -28.36
N GLY A 814 14.53 -29.69 -27.98
CA GLY A 814 14.62 -30.20 -26.61
C GLY A 814 13.44 -29.83 -25.70
N SER A 815 12.49 -29.01 -26.16
CA SER A 815 11.22 -28.81 -25.44
C SER A 815 10.39 -30.11 -25.38
N THR A 816 9.55 -30.25 -24.35
CA THR A 816 8.63 -31.39 -24.20
C THR A 816 7.60 -31.50 -25.34
N LEU A 817 7.37 -30.39 -26.06
CA LEU A 817 6.53 -30.30 -27.25
C LEU A 817 7.25 -30.77 -28.54
N ALA A 818 8.57 -30.88 -28.54
CA ALA A 818 9.38 -31.33 -29.69
C ALA A 818 9.44 -32.86 -29.85
N SER A 819 8.71 -33.61 -29.01
CA SER A 819 8.58 -35.08 -29.07
C SER A 819 7.86 -35.57 -30.34
N GLY A 820 7.00 -34.72 -30.93
CA GLY A 820 6.49 -34.91 -32.29
C GLY A 820 7.53 -34.50 -33.34
N GLY A 821 8.30 -35.47 -33.83
CA GLY A 821 9.39 -35.23 -34.79
C GLY A 821 8.92 -34.61 -36.11
N ALA A 822 9.15 -33.31 -36.29
CA ALA A 822 8.76 -32.58 -37.50
C ALA A 822 9.50 -33.10 -38.74
N ALA A 823 8.74 -33.65 -39.70
CA ALA A 823 9.27 -34.05 -41.01
C ALA A 823 9.80 -32.83 -41.77
N VAL A 824 11.02 -32.95 -42.30
CA VAL A 824 11.70 -31.87 -43.04
C VAL A 824 11.47 -32.04 -44.53
N SER A 825 11.53 -30.97 -45.33
CA SER A 825 11.59 -31.12 -46.79
C SER A 825 12.92 -31.77 -47.18
N PHE A 826 12.90 -32.78 -48.07
CA PHE A 826 14.13 -33.30 -48.65
C PHE A 826 14.62 -32.33 -49.75
N PRO A 827 15.93 -32.03 -49.85
CA PRO A 827 16.48 -31.27 -50.98
C PRO A 827 16.58 -32.14 -52.23
N VAL A 828 15.58 -32.02 -53.11
CA VAL A 828 15.53 -32.74 -54.41
C VAL A 828 16.70 -32.35 -55.32
N ASN A 829 17.10 -33.28 -56.18
CA ASN A 829 18.22 -33.10 -57.10
C ASN A 829 17.82 -33.16 -58.59
N GLY A 830 16.62 -33.68 -58.92
CA GLY A 830 16.14 -33.75 -60.30
C GLY A 830 16.77 -34.86 -61.16
N PHE A 831 17.48 -35.82 -60.54
CA PHE A 831 18.12 -36.96 -61.21
C PHE A 831 17.60 -38.30 -60.69
N ALA A 832 17.61 -39.32 -61.55
CA ALA A 832 17.30 -40.68 -61.15
C ALA A 832 18.42 -41.26 -60.24
N PRO A 833 18.08 -42.11 -59.25
CA PRO A 833 19.07 -42.66 -58.33
C PRO A 833 20.00 -43.68 -59.03
N ALA A 834 21.19 -43.89 -58.45
CA ALA A 834 22.13 -44.89 -58.94
C ALA A 834 21.59 -46.32 -58.73
N PRO A 835 21.79 -47.25 -59.68
CA PRO A 835 21.32 -48.62 -59.55
C PRO A 835 22.06 -49.36 -58.41
N PRO A 836 21.37 -50.21 -57.63
CA PRO A 836 22.03 -51.10 -56.68
C PRO A 836 22.71 -52.26 -57.41
N ALA A 837 23.76 -52.83 -56.82
CA ALA A 837 24.30 -54.12 -57.23
C ALA A 837 23.53 -55.24 -56.53
N VAL A 838 23.17 -56.32 -57.25
CA VAL A 838 22.47 -57.48 -56.70
C VAL A 838 23.35 -58.72 -56.66
N SER A 839 23.11 -59.60 -55.69
CA SER A 839 23.71 -60.93 -55.57
C SER A 839 22.65 -61.96 -55.20
N MET A 840 22.93 -63.24 -55.51
CA MET A 840 22.06 -64.37 -55.16
C MET A 840 22.85 -65.36 -54.32
N ASN A 841 22.23 -65.90 -53.28
CA ASN A 841 22.75 -67.04 -52.52
C ASN A 841 21.61 -68.02 -52.25
N GLY A 842 21.64 -69.18 -52.92
CA GLY A 842 20.49 -70.10 -52.98
C GLY A 842 19.23 -69.39 -53.51
N SER A 843 18.16 -69.41 -52.71
CA SER A 843 16.91 -68.69 -52.96
C SER A 843 16.87 -67.26 -52.39
N THR A 844 17.95 -66.74 -51.79
CA THR A 844 18.00 -65.39 -51.21
C THR A 844 18.64 -64.39 -52.16
N LEU A 845 17.84 -63.47 -52.67
CA LEU A 845 18.29 -62.28 -53.39
C LEU A 845 18.73 -61.22 -52.37
N SER A 846 19.90 -60.62 -52.55
CA SER A 846 20.42 -59.51 -51.74
C SER A 846 20.85 -58.34 -52.64
N TRP A 847 20.84 -57.11 -52.11
CA TRP A 847 21.28 -55.94 -52.88
C TRP A 847 22.04 -54.90 -52.03
N SER A 848 22.92 -54.15 -52.70
CA SER A 848 23.61 -53.02 -52.09
C SER A 848 22.65 -51.85 -51.83
N ARG A 849 23.03 -50.95 -50.91
CA ARG A 849 22.50 -49.59 -50.94
C ARG A 849 22.83 -48.92 -52.28
N SER A 850 21.95 -48.03 -52.74
CA SER A 850 22.31 -47.05 -53.76
C SER A 850 23.30 -46.03 -53.17
N SER A 851 24.13 -45.43 -54.02
CA SER A 851 24.98 -44.29 -53.64
C SER A 851 24.22 -42.95 -53.64
N SER A 852 22.97 -42.93 -54.11
CA SER A 852 22.11 -41.73 -54.10
C SER A 852 21.43 -41.53 -52.73
N ASN A 853 21.55 -40.32 -52.18
CA ASN A 853 21.15 -40.00 -50.80
C ASN A 853 19.64 -39.73 -50.59
N ASP A 854 18.83 -39.90 -51.64
CA ASP A 854 17.42 -39.51 -51.79
C ASP A 854 16.47 -40.71 -51.98
N VAL A 855 16.99 -41.93 -51.86
CA VAL A 855 16.27 -43.19 -52.06
C VAL A 855 15.30 -43.48 -50.91
N VAL A 856 14.03 -43.70 -51.24
CA VAL A 856 12.95 -44.05 -50.30
C VAL A 856 12.70 -45.55 -50.21
N GLY A 857 13.13 -46.31 -51.21
CA GLY A 857 12.98 -47.77 -51.26
C GLY A 857 13.45 -48.38 -52.56
N TYR A 858 13.20 -49.68 -52.69
CA TYR A 858 13.66 -50.55 -53.78
C TYR A 858 12.48 -51.34 -54.34
N ARG A 859 12.40 -51.47 -55.66
CA ARG A 859 11.44 -52.33 -56.35
C ARG A 859 12.17 -53.54 -56.92
N VAL A 860 11.67 -54.74 -56.60
CA VAL A 860 12.24 -56.02 -57.02
C VAL A 860 11.37 -56.61 -58.13
N TYR A 861 11.98 -56.98 -59.26
CA TYR A 861 11.29 -57.55 -60.42
C TYR A 861 11.81 -58.94 -60.75
N ASN A 862 10.92 -59.86 -61.11
CA ASN A 862 11.23 -61.09 -61.83
C ASN A 862 11.29 -60.80 -63.34
N VAL A 863 12.30 -61.34 -64.03
CA VAL A 863 12.56 -61.14 -65.46
C VAL A 863 12.76 -62.44 -66.26
N SER A 864 12.45 -63.61 -65.68
CA SER A 864 12.67 -64.95 -66.29
C SER A 864 11.99 -65.21 -67.64
N GLY A 865 11.00 -64.40 -68.03
CA GLY A 865 10.23 -64.55 -69.26
C GLY A 865 10.48 -63.47 -70.32
N GLY A 866 11.53 -62.64 -70.17
CA GLY A 866 11.80 -61.50 -71.05
C GLY A 866 10.90 -60.27 -70.84
N GLY A 867 9.75 -60.44 -70.18
CA GLY A 867 8.98 -59.35 -69.56
C GLY A 867 9.42 -59.08 -68.11
N GLN A 868 9.15 -57.88 -67.60
CA GLN A 868 9.44 -57.49 -66.21
C GLN A 868 8.16 -57.53 -65.36
N SER A 869 8.17 -58.29 -64.26
CA SER A 869 7.03 -58.36 -63.31
C SER A 869 7.47 -57.93 -61.92
N LEU A 870 6.83 -56.91 -61.36
CA LEU A 870 7.09 -56.45 -59.98
C LEU A 870 6.66 -57.53 -58.98
N ILE A 871 7.54 -57.92 -58.07
CA ILE A 871 7.26 -58.94 -57.03
C ILE A 871 7.33 -58.40 -55.60
N ALA A 872 8.09 -57.33 -55.36
CA ALA A 872 8.14 -56.67 -54.06
C ALA A 872 8.51 -55.19 -54.17
N SER A 873 8.07 -54.40 -53.18
CA SER A 873 8.55 -53.04 -52.93
C SER A 873 8.99 -52.94 -51.48
N ILE A 874 10.26 -52.65 -51.23
CA ILE A 874 10.90 -52.67 -49.91
C ILE A 874 11.39 -51.25 -49.58
N PRO A 875 10.91 -50.59 -48.51
CA PRO A 875 11.39 -49.27 -48.10
C PRO A 875 12.89 -49.26 -47.77
N GLU A 876 13.54 -48.08 -47.76
CA GLU A 876 14.98 -47.92 -47.43
C GLU A 876 15.35 -48.47 -46.05
N SER A 877 14.39 -48.47 -45.11
CA SER A 877 14.49 -49.02 -43.76
C SER A 877 14.11 -50.51 -43.65
N GLY A 878 13.82 -51.18 -44.77
CA GLY A 878 13.57 -52.62 -44.84
C GLY A 878 14.84 -53.47 -44.94
N PRO A 879 14.71 -54.80 -44.97
CA PRO A 879 15.82 -55.70 -45.22
C PRO A 879 16.35 -55.55 -46.65
N TYR A 880 17.67 -55.52 -46.82
CA TYR A 880 18.36 -55.45 -48.11
C TYR A 880 18.49 -56.83 -48.79
N SER A 881 17.54 -57.72 -48.49
CA SER A 881 17.45 -59.08 -49.01
C SER A 881 16.02 -59.61 -48.91
N MET A 882 15.67 -60.56 -49.76
CA MET A 882 14.42 -61.32 -49.67
C MET A 882 14.59 -62.72 -50.28
N THR A 883 13.81 -63.68 -49.81
CA THR A 883 13.67 -64.98 -50.48
C THR A 883 12.85 -64.82 -51.76
N VAL A 884 13.28 -65.48 -52.83
CA VAL A 884 12.67 -65.47 -54.16
C VAL A 884 12.50 -66.90 -54.69
N GLY A 885 11.63 -67.09 -55.69
CA GLY A 885 11.37 -68.41 -56.27
C GLY A 885 12.56 -68.97 -57.06
N ALA A 886 12.86 -70.26 -56.87
CA ALA A 886 13.93 -70.97 -57.56
C ALA A 886 13.76 -70.99 -59.09
N GLY A 887 14.88 -71.03 -59.83
CA GLY A 887 14.89 -70.89 -61.29
C GLY A 887 14.53 -69.48 -61.81
N GLY A 888 14.29 -68.52 -60.91
CA GLY A 888 14.00 -67.13 -61.26
C GLY A 888 15.25 -66.29 -61.56
N SER A 889 15.12 -65.36 -62.50
CA SER A 889 16.06 -64.26 -62.75
C SER A 889 15.44 -62.96 -62.26
N TYR A 890 16.23 -62.15 -61.54
CA TYR A 890 15.73 -60.98 -60.82
C TYR A 890 16.60 -59.74 -61.01
N ILE A 891 15.97 -58.57 -60.96
CA ILE A 891 16.63 -57.26 -60.90
C ILE A 891 16.02 -56.42 -59.77
N VAL A 892 16.79 -55.47 -59.26
CA VAL A 892 16.34 -54.48 -58.28
C VAL A 892 16.61 -53.08 -58.83
N VAL A 893 15.67 -52.17 -58.66
CA VAL A 893 15.87 -50.73 -58.91
C VAL A 893 15.71 -49.96 -57.60
N ALA A 894 16.54 -48.95 -57.39
CA ALA A 894 16.33 -47.94 -56.36
C ALA A 894 15.26 -46.95 -56.82
N VAL A 895 14.48 -46.40 -55.90
CA VAL A 895 13.45 -45.40 -56.19
C VAL A 895 13.62 -44.21 -55.25
N ASN A 896 13.72 -42.99 -55.80
CA ASN A 896 13.90 -41.77 -55.01
C ASN A 896 12.59 -41.11 -54.60
N ILE A 897 12.68 -40.09 -53.74
CA ILE A 897 11.52 -39.35 -53.21
C ILE A 897 10.68 -38.68 -54.31
N GLU A 898 11.27 -38.34 -55.46
CA GLU A 898 10.58 -37.75 -56.62
C GLU A 898 9.83 -38.81 -57.46
N GLY A 899 9.94 -40.09 -57.11
CA GLY A 899 9.35 -41.23 -57.82
C GLY A 899 10.19 -41.77 -58.99
N MET A 900 11.36 -41.17 -59.25
CA MET A 900 12.28 -41.66 -60.28
C MET A 900 12.92 -42.98 -59.84
N SER A 901 12.91 -43.96 -60.74
CA SER A 901 13.59 -45.24 -60.55
C SER A 901 14.97 -45.22 -61.20
N SER A 902 15.93 -45.94 -60.64
CA SER A 902 17.24 -46.16 -61.24
C SER A 902 17.13 -46.95 -62.55
N GLY A 903 18.24 -47.03 -63.29
CA GLY A 903 18.43 -48.15 -64.22
C GLY A 903 18.32 -49.50 -63.51
N ALA A 904 18.18 -50.58 -64.28
CA ALA A 904 18.24 -51.94 -63.72
C ALA A 904 19.60 -52.21 -63.07
N SER A 905 19.60 -52.98 -61.98
CA SER A 905 20.78 -53.68 -61.49
C SER A 905 21.35 -54.65 -62.54
N ASN A 906 22.50 -55.27 -62.25
CA ASN A 906 22.82 -56.56 -62.87
C ASN A 906 21.67 -57.57 -62.65
N THR A 907 21.59 -58.62 -63.47
CA THR A 907 20.62 -59.70 -63.23
C THR A 907 21.20 -60.73 -62.27
N ALA A 908 20.42 -61.13 -61.27
CA ALA A 908 20.75 -62.20 -60.32
C ALA A 908 19.79 -63.38 -60.53
N THR A 909 20.33 -64.55 -60.87
CA THR A 909 19.54 -65.76 -61.16
C THR A 909 19.70 -66.78 -60.03
N SER A 910 18.59 -67.24 -59.46
CA SER A 910 18.55 -68.35 -58.52
C SER A 910 18.73 -69.67 -59.27
N ILE A 911 19.75 -70.43 -58.90
CA ILE A 911 20.01 -71.76 -59.44
C ILE A 911 18.94 -72.72 -58.88
N PRO A 912 18.30 -73.58 -59.69
CA PRO A 912 17.44 -74.64 -59.17
C PRO A 912 18.23 -75.62 -58.30
N GLU A 913 17.67 -76.03 -57.16
CA GLU A 913 18.27 -77.10 -56.37
C GLU A 913 18.24 -78.42 -57.17
N PRO A 914 19.32 -79.24 -57.13
CA PRO A 914 19.32 -80.55 -57.77
C PRO A 914 18.24 -81.44 -57.16
N LYS A 915 17.55 -82.22 -58.00
CA LYS A 915 16.78 -83.37 -57.52
C LYS A 915 17.72 -84.54 -57.31
N GLU A 916 17.63 -85.19 -56.17
CA GLU A 916 18.23 -86.51 -55.97
C GLU A 916 17.42 -87.54 -56.77
N GLU A 917 18.11 -88.40 -57.53
CA GLU A 917 17.53 -89.59 -58.13
C GLU A 917 17.74 -90.77 -57.17
N VAL A 918 16.70 -91.61 -57.01
CA VAL A 918 16.74 -92.82 -56.18
C VAL A 918 16.90 -94.03 -57.09
N GLU A 919 17.87 -94.88 -56.80
CA GLU A 919 18.09 -96.13 -57.53
C GLU A 919 16.99 -97.17 -57.23
N GLU A 920 16.51 -97.88 -58.26
CA GLU A 920 15.68 -99.07 -58.09
C GLU A 920 16.55 -100.33 -58.01
N GLU A 921 16.37 -101.15 -56.98
CA GLU A 921 16.63 -102.60 -57.10
C GLU A 921 15.56 -103.44 -56.35
N ASN A 922 15.54 -104.75 -56.59
CA ASN A 922 14.35 -105.58 -56.49
C ASN A 922 14.14 -106.31 -55.13
N LYS A 923 12.90 -106.27 -54.63
CA LYS A 923 12.20 -107.36 -53.86
C LYS A 923 12.78 -107.70 -52.47
N GLU A 924 12.16 -108.52 -51.60
CA GLU A 924 11.03 -109.47 -51.71
C GLU A 924 10.26 -109.64 -50.36
N GLU A 925 9.09 -110.30 -50.40
CA GLU A 925 8.35 -110.96 -49.27
C GLU A 925 7.69 -110.18 -48.09
N GLN A 926 6.81 -110.93 -47.39
CA GLN A 926 5.85 -110.62 -46.29
C GLN A 926 5.82 -111.84 -45.33
N PRO A 927 5.12 -111.85 -44.17
CA PRO A 927 4.91 -110.88 -43.07
C PRO A 927 5.21 -111.61 -41.72
N PRO A 928 4.40 -111.62 -40.60
CA PRO A 928 3.56 -110.61 -39.90
C PRO A 928 3.85 -110.51 -38.35
N THR A 929 2.97 -109.82 -37.60
CA THR A 929 2.70 -109.92 -36.11
C THR A 929 3.76 -109.40 -35.09
N THR A 930 3.44 -108.90 -33.87
CA THR A 930 2.18 -108.81 -33.07
C THR A 930 1.93 -107.41 -32.43
N GLU A 931 0.71 -107.18 -31.92
CA GLU A 931 0.28 -106.18 -30.89
C GLU A 931 0.93 -106.41 -29.49
N PRO A 932 0.66 -105.63 -28.40
CA PRO A 932 -0.19 -104.41 -28.19
C PRO A 932 0.65 -103.21 -27.62
N THR A 933 0.23 -102.16 -26.86
CA THR A 933 -0.97 -101.83 -26.03
C THR A 933 -1.10 -100.29 -25.77
N GLU A 934 -2.22 -99.86 -25.17
CA GLU A 934 -2.57 -98.53 -24.60
C GLU A 934 -1.97 -98.28 -23.17
N PRO A 935 -2.17 -97.14 -22.41
CA PRO A 935 -3.39 -96.29 -22.34
C PRO A 935 -3.29 -94.75 -22.08
N GLU A 936 -4.39 -94.07 -22.45
CA GLU A 936 -5.13 -92.96 -21.76
C GLU A 936 -4.49 -91.59 -21.37
N LYS A 937 -5.40 -90.69 -20.93
CA LYS A 937 -5.30 -89.22 -20.76
C LYS A 937 -5.57 -88.84 -19.28
N PRO A 938 -5.18 -87.63 -18.80
CA PRO A 938 -6.22 -86.68 -18.37
C PRO A 938 -5.84 -85.18 -18.60
N GLU A 939 -6.48 -84.25 -17.86
CA GLU A 939 -6.48 -82.79 -18.07
C GLU A 939 -5.72 -81.96 -17.00
N GLU A 940 -5.82 -80.63 -17.13
CA GLU A 940 -5.70 -79.56 -16.10
C GLU A 940 -4.35 -78.89 -15.71
N THR A 941 -4.39 -77.56 -15.79
CA THR A 941 -3.77 -76.53 -14.92
C THR A 941 -2.27 -76.17 -14.95
N THR A 942 -2.03 -74.86 -14.74
CA THR A 942 -0.80 -74.17 -14.31
C THR A 942 -0.55 -74.40 -12.79
N PRO A 943 0.56 -73.99 -12.11
CA PRO A 943 1.58 -72.99 -12.49
C PRO A 943 3.09 -73.40 -12.36
N PRO A 944 3.94 -72.89 -11.43
CA PRO A 944 5.09 -72.03 -11.80
C PRO A 944 6.48 -72.60 -11.44
N LYS A 945 7.56 -71.82 -11.66
CA LYS A 945 8.82 -72.01 -10.92
C LYS A 945 9.68 -70.75 -10.77
N THR A 946 10.56 -70.80 -9.77
CA THR A 946 11.40 -69.71 -9.23
C THR A 946 12.89 -69.85 -9.59
N GLU A 947 13.63 -68.75 -9.39
CA GLU A 947 15.03 -68.58 -8.92
C GLU A 947 15.96 -69.80 -8.73
N PRO A 948 17.30 -69.62 -8.90
CA PRO A 948 18.10 -69.31 -7.70
C PRO A 948 19.34 -68.38 -7.83
N GLU A 949 19.61 -67.69 -6.72
CA GLU A 949 20.92 -67.42 -6.07
C GLU A 949 21.93 -66.33 -6.52
N LYS A 950 22.75 -65.96 -5.52
CA LYS A 950 23.76 -64.89 -5.37
C LYS A 950 25.11 -65.56 -4.94
N PRO A 951 26.30 -64.91 -4.92
CA PRO A 951 26.62 -63.64 -4.22
C PRO A 951 27.60 -62.74 -5.05
N ALA A 952 28.29 -61.68 -4.58
CA ALA A 952 28.58 -61.16 -3.22
C ALA A 952 28.75 -59.61 -3.16
N GLU A 953 29.27 -59.13 -2.02
CA GLU A 953 29.56 -57.74 -1.60
C GLU A 953 30.56 -56.99 -2.53
N SER A 954 30.71 -55.64 -2.49
CA SER A 954 30.80 -54.76 -1.31
C SER A 954 30.34 -53.29 -1.49
N THR A 955 30.43 -52.52 -0.39
CA THR A 955 29.84 -51.19 -0.11
C THR A 955 30.74 -49.96 -0.43
N PRO A 956 30.19 -48.72 -0.47
CA PRO A 956 30.87 -47.51 -0.99
C PRO A 956 31.70 -46.74 0.06
N PRO A 957 32.15 -45.49 -0.24
CA PRO A 957 31.50 -44.36 0.45
C PRO A 957 31.39 -43.00 -0.31
N ALA A 958 30.45 -42.18 0.19
CA ALA A 958 30.49 -40.72 0.41
C ALA A 958 30.54 -39.66 -0.74
N GLU A 959 29.50 -38.80 -0.69
CA GLU A 959 29.55 -37.32 -0.62
C GLU A 959 30.28 -36.47 -1.68
N SER A 960 29.48 -35.78 -2.49
CA SER A 960 29.36 -34.30 -2.47
C SER A 960 28.02 -33.84 -3.06
#